data_AF-A0A022J4X6-F1
#
_entry.id   AF-A0A022J4X6-F1
#
_cell.length_a   1.000
_cell.length_b   1.000
_cell.length_c   1.000
_cell.angle_alpha   90.00
_cell.angle_beta   90.00
_cell.angle_gamma   90.00
#
_symmetry.space_group_name_H-M   'P 1'
#
loop_
_entity.id
_entity.type
_entity.pdbx_description
1 polymer ?
#
loop_
_entity_poly.entity_id
_entity_poly.type
_entity_poly.pdbx_seq_one_letter_code
_entity_poly.pdbx_strand_id
1 'polypeptide(L)'
;MVLIPRSSGRNMPRPTLQQHTPITGLGSIGKAVDDVLEARKEEKDKKEKADFALQSSKIGADINVVDSDLTLKIQTGELPYEEAVKQRQQSLESIKTQYKNVVPKQFEQNFNNYFEQHSYQSASKYLPIAQKSEQQQAIVQLKDMRENYLKNPNASEKEVWNGLALYAQSKGLPLAHVQDTFNEYKNNRSSNDVAAFYLGNKSDNAKLTELTTPEAVIAKHPNLTQEQAVYWSGRALTQMDQNNRAAALQQKQLDDDAKDAVNEMKADIETGLIPSEDVIKSRLARVKGTEKESEFVQYSGALVEVQQFMRLGPDEREAYLSKRRVEAQNTAQDNSKDVSWKLNLLSKTHENMLNYEKNNSTLAYSIKTGQDLTVVPTNAILSGNPEAIAALSKNIKSIHANNVLNGTVGSLNPFSTQQQSELKQFWEKAKPGDKLSLLTSLYKSSAGNANASRDMIKGIAGDSGAYRLSASLNNRGLQDIAGQIVTGQDLIEKGLVKVDESGLTKHTEAYLAGITSPGKPDFQIYLDSIKANYAYLVQKSEKVTDSKGNILNKTIDEELFNKAAKNVTGGKFTSGGFFGSKSVVLRPHTVGEKSFREQLESFNSRNARNYGGSDKDFFLDLPLEQDPKNPYVYYFKNGTKYIMDATDKKRQKRLAFTVR
;
A
#
# COMPACT_ATOMS: atom_id res chain seq x y z
N MET A 1 -79.20 25.80 -73.24
CA MET A 1 -78.07 26.60 -73.76
C MET A 1 -78.63 27.78 -74.55
N VAL A 2 -78.23 28.99 -74.15
CA VAL A 2 -77.94 30.18 -74.98
C VAL A 2 -79.11 30.83 -75.78
N LEU A 3 -79.40 32.11 -75.46
CA LEU A 3 -80.53 32.94 -75.93
C LEU A 3 -80.09 34.39 -76.33
N ILE A 4 -80.09 34.70 -77.63
CA ILE A 4 -80.81 35.76 -78.41
C ILE A 4 -81.42 36.96 -77.58
N PRO A 5 -81.56 38.24 -78.06
CA PRO A 5 -80.67 39.18 -78.83
C PRO A 5 -81.00 40.74 -78.73
N ARG A 6 -80.48 41.54 -79.69
CA ARG A 6 -81.02 42.78 -80.40
C ARG A 6 -80.92 44.16 -79.71
N SER A 7 -80.40 45.25 -80.28
CA SER A 7 -80.39 45.93 -81.61
C SER A 7 -81.54 46.93 -81.87
N SER A 8 -81.17 48.04 -82.53
CA SER A 8 -82.00 49.02 -83.27
C SER A 8 -82.74 50.05 -82.40
N GLY A 9 -82.86 51.32 -82.73
CA GLY A 9 -82.69 52.03 -84.00
C GLY A 9 -83.65 53.23 -83.98
N ARG A 10 -83.18 54.38 -84.45
CA ARG A 10 -83.93 55.65 -84.65
C ARG A 10 -85.28 55.43 -85.34
N ASN A 11 -86.28 56.27 -85.01
CA ASN A 11 -87.22 56.87 -85.97
C ASN A 11 -87.89 58.14 -85.40
N MET A 12 -87.75 59.25 -86.15
CA MET A 12 -88.46 60.54 -85.98
C MET A 12 -89.83 60.50 -86.72
N PRO A 13 -90.82 61.42 -86.50
CA PRO A 13 -90.81 62.75 -87.17
C PRO A 13 -91.48 63.96 -86.44
N ARG A 14 -91.15 65.17 -86.94
CA ARG A 14 -91.73 66.54 -86.77
C ARG A 14 -93.21 66.66 -87.26
N PRO A 15 -93.89 67.85 -87.30
CA PRO A 15 -93.83 69.16 -86.58
C PRO A 15 -95.23 69.59 -86.04
N THR A 16 -95.43 70.70 -85.29
CA THR A 16 -95.84 72.01 -85.85
C THR A 16 -95.62 73.16 -84.85
N LEU A 17 -94.97 74.22 -85.35
CA LEU A 17 -95.09 75.59 -84.87
C LEU A 17 -95.82 76.39 -85.97
N GLN A 18 -97.05 76.79 -85.67
CA GLN A 18 -97.70 78.07 -85.99
C GLN A 18 -98.62 78.28 -84.77
N GLN A 19 -98.47 79.31 -83.93
CA GLN A 19 -98.43 80.73 -84.25
C GLN A 19 -97.43 81.51 -83.37
N HIS A 20 -96.71 82.42 -84.04
CA HIS A 20 -96.19 83.74 -83.65
C HIS A 20 -95.90 84.12 -82.17
N THR A 21 -94.60 84.35 -81.91
CA THR A 21 -93.89 85.53 -81.30
C THR A 21 -94.65 86.57 -80.44
N PRO A 22 -94.00 87.30 -79.48
CA PRO A 22 -92.55 87.56 -79.38
C PRO A 22 -91.87 87.50 -77.98
N ILE A 23 -90.57 87.20 -78.04
CA ILE A 23 -89.39 87.66 -77.26
C ILE A 23 -89.62 88.36 -75.91
N THR A 24 -89.14 87.73 -74.83
CA THR A 24 -88.64 88.41 -73.61
C THR A 24 -87.42 87.67 -73.04
N GLY A 25 -86.23 87.96 -73.58
CA GLY A 25 -84.96 87.50 -73.00
C GLY A 25 -84.55 88.39 -71.82
N LEU A 26 -84.46 87.80 -70.62
CA LEU A 26 -83.59 88.18 -69.47
C LEU A 26 -83.88 87.33 -68.21
N GLY A 27 -85.12 86.84 -68.02
CA GLY A 27 -85.51 86.09 -66.81
C GLY A 27 -85.10 84.61 -66.75
N SER A 28 -84.83 83.98 -67.89
CA SER A 28 -84.48 82.55 -67.99
C SER A 28 -83.03 82.22 -67.64
N ILE A 29 -82.15 83.22 -67.55
CA ILE A 29 -80.74 83.03 -67.16
C ILE A 29 -80.59 82.96 -65.63
N GLY A 30 -81.41 83.71 -64.87
CA GLY A 30 -81.35 83.73 -63.40
C GLY A 30 -81.70 82.38 -62.76
N LYS A 31 -82.78 81.71 -63.22
CA LYS A 31 -83.19 80.40 -62.67
C LYS A 31 -82.21 79.27 -62.94
N ALA A 32 -81.59 79.24 -64.13
CA ALA A 32 -80.58 78.22 -64.46
C ALA A 32 -79.27 78.40 -63.67
N VAL A 33 -78.95 79.62 -63.23
CA VAL A 33 -77.79 79.93 -62.38
C VAL A 33 -78.07 79.52 -60.93
N ASP A 34 -79.27 79.76 -60.41
CA ASP A 34 -79.68 79.36 -59.06
C ASP A 34 -79.74 77.83 -58.88
N ASP A 35 -80.33 77.09 -59.83
CA ASP A 35 -80.38 75.62 -59.78
C ASP A 35 -78.98 74.97 -59.83
N VAL A 36 -78.03 75.57 -60.57
CA VAL A 36 -76.63 75.12 -60.62
C VAL A 36 -75.85 75.48 -59.35
N LEU A 37 -76.17 76.60 -58.72
CA LEU A 37 -75.61 77.02 -57.43
C LEU A 37 -76.08 76.13 -56.27
N GLU A 38 -77.34 75.71 -56.30
CA GLU A 38 -77.93 74.81 -55.31
C GLU A 38 -77.40 73.38 -55.47
N ALA A 39 -77.33 72.85 -56.70
CA ALA A 39 -76.69 71.56 -56.98
C ALA A 39 -75.19 71.54 -56.60
N ARG A 40 -74.45 72.65 -56.83
CA ARG A 40 -73.06 72.77 -56.35
C ARG A 40 -72.94 72.83 -54.84
N LYS A 41 -73.88 73.46 -54.13
CA LYS A 41 -73.91 73.47 -52.66
C LYS A 41 -74.15 72.07 -52.12
N GLU A 42 -75.11 71.33 -52.66
CA GLU A 42 -75.38 69.94 -52.23
C GLU A 42 -74.21 68.98 -52.51
N GLU A 43 -73.55 69.12 -53.66
CA GLU A 43 -72.38 68.30 -54.00
C GLU A 43 -71.17 68.63 -53.10
N LYS A 44 -71.00 69.91 -52.77
CA LYS A 44 -69.98 70.38 -51.81
C LYS A 44 -70.26 69.85 -50.40
N ASP A 45 -71.49 69.92 -49.91
CA ASP A 45 -71.89 69.40 -48.60
C ASP A 45 -71.71 67.89 -48.49
N LYS A 46 -72.06 67.12 -49.54
CA LYS A 46 -71.82 65.67 -49.59
C LYS A 46 -70.33 65.34 -49.54
N LYS A 47 -69.50 66.08 -50.27
CA LYS A 47 -68.04 65.91 -50.29
C LYS A 47 -67.42 66.26 -48.93
N GLU A 48 -67.82 67.37 -48.34
CA GLU A 48 -67.32 67.82 -47.01
C GLU A 48 -67.77 66.87 -45.89
N LYS A 49 -68.96 66.28 -45.98
CA LYS A 49 -69.43 65.24 -45.03
C LYS A 49 -68.67 63.92 -45.18
N ALA A 50 -68.38 63.50 -46.42
CA ALA A 50 -67.57 62.30 -46.67
C ALA A 50 -66.11 62.48 -46.20
N ASP A 51 -65.54 63.67 -46.42
CA ASP A 51 -64.20 64.01 -45.93
C ASP A 51 -64.18 64.04 -44.39
N PHE A 52 -65.18 64.66 -43.74
CA PHE A 52 -65.31 64.60 -42.29
C PHE A 52 -65.37 63.16 -41.74
N ALA A 53 -66.12 62.26 -42.37
CA ALA A 53 -66.19 60.86 -41.97
C ALA A 53 -64.84 60.12 -42.14
N LEU A 54 -64.11 60.41 -43.22
CA LEU A 54 -62.76 59.87 -43.45
C LEU A 54 -61.78 60.38 -42.39
N GLN A 55 -61.76 61.69 -42.09
CA GLN A 55 -60.90 62.26 -41.06
C GLN A 55 -61.25 61.70 -39.67
N SER A 56 -62.54 61.56 -39.36
CA SER A 56 -63.03 60.94 -38.11
C SER A 56 -62.51 59.51 -37.93
N SER A 57 -62.56 58.68 -38.98
CA SER A 57 -61.99 57.32 -38.92
C SER A 57 -60.48 57.31 -38.68
N LYS A 58 -59.73 58.27 -39.25
CA LYS A 58 -58.28 58.38 -39.06
C LYS A 58 -57.91 58.80 -37.64
N ILE A 59 -58.66 59.76 -37.07
CA ILE A 59 -58.51 60.18 -35.67
C ILE A 59 -58.67 58.99 -34.72
N GLY A 60 -59.71 58.16 -34.92
CA GLY A 60 -59.91 56.96 -34.10
C GLY A 60 -58.77 55.95 -34.22
N ALA A 61 -58.16 55.81 -35.40
CA ALA A 61 -57.01 54.93 -35.61
C ALA A 61 -55.74 55.47 -34.92
N ASP A 62 -55.45 56.77 -35.06
CA ASP A 62 -54.27 57.40 -34.46
C ASP A 62 -54.32 57.35 -32.93
N ILE A 63 -55.50 57.60 -32.33
CA ILE A 63 -55.70 57.46 -30.88
C ILE A 63 -55.43 56.02 -30.42
N ASN A 64 -55.92 55.01 -31.16
CA ASN A 64 -55.68 53.60 -30.81
C ASN A 64 -54.22 53.19 -30.95
N VAL A 65 -53.48 53.71 -31.94
CA VAL A 65 -52.05 53.44 -32.12
C VAL A 65 -51.26 53.97 -30.94
N VAL A 66 -51.53 55.22 -30.52
CA VAL A 66 -50.90 55.82 -29.33
C VAL A 66 -51.20 55.00 -28.09
N ASP A 67 -52.47 54.65 -27.86
CA ASP A 67 -52.85 53.88 -26.66
C ASP A 67 -52.25 52.46 -26.66
N SER A 68 -52.12 51.84 -27.83
CA SER A 68 -51.48 50.51 -27.98
C SER A 68 -49.97 50.55 -27.74
N ASP A 69 -49.27 51.55 -28.29
CA ASP A 69 -47.83 51.75 -28.09
C ASP A 69 -47.51 52.06 -26.62
N LEU A 70 -48.26 52.97 -26.00
CA LEU A 70 -48.11 53.29 -24.58
C LEU A 70 -48.40 52.06 -23.69
N THR A 71 -49.41 51.26 -24.02
CA THR A 71 -49.69 50.01 -23.30
C THR A 71 -48.49 49.06 -23.36
N LEU A 72 -47.90 48.86 -24.54
CA LEU A 72 -46.75 47.98 -24.72
C LEU A 72 -45.53 48.48 -23.94
N LYS A 73 -45.25 49.79 -23.96
CA LYS A 73 -44.14 50.42 -23.23
C LYS A 73 -44.30 50.30 -21.71
N ILE A 74 -45.53 50.38 -21.19
CA ILE A 74 -45.81 50.14 -19.77
C ILE A 74 -45.63 48.65 -19.44
N GLN A 75 -46.10 47.74 -20.30
CA GLN A 75 -45.95 46.29 -20.12
C GLN A 75 -44.50 45.83 -20.10
N THR A 76 -43.67 46.42 -20.94
CA THR A 76 -42.23 46.13 -21.02
C THR A 76 -41.42 46.87 -19.96
N GLY A 77 -42.03 47.80 -19.21
CA GLY A 77 -41.37 48.60 -18.17
C GLY A 77 -40.52 49.74 -18.72
N GLU A 78 -40.63 50.04 -20.02
CA GLU A 78 -39.94 51.15 -20.69
C GLU A 78 -40.50 52.53 -20.27
N LEU A 79 -41.77 52.58 -19.84
CA LEU A 79 -42.43 53.83 -19.46
C LEU A 79 -43.30 53.68 -18.19
N PRO A 80 -43.06 54.49 -17.14
CA PRO A 80 -43.91 54.51 -15.93
C PRO A 80 -45.33 55.00 -16.23
N TYR A 81 -46.32 54.52 -15.48
CA TYR A 81 -47.74 54.87 -15.66
C TYR A 81 -47.99 56.38 -15.65
N GLU A 82 -47.45 57.11 -14.67
CA GLU A 82 -47.65 58.57 -14.56
C GLU A 82 -47.12 59.32 -15.80
N GLU A 83 -46.02 58.86 -16.36
CA GLU A 83 -45.42 59.47 -17.55
C GLU A 83 -46.16 59.06 -18.82
N ALA A 84 -46.65 57.83 -18.89
CA ALA A 84 -47.51 57.36 -19.97
C ALA A 84 -48.85 58.12 -20.03
N VAL A 85 -49.44 58.47 -18.87
CA VAL A 85 -50.64 59.32 -18.82
C VAL A 85 -50.35 60.72 -19.36
N LYS A 86 -49.22 61.34 -18.98
CA LYS A 86 -48.83 62.66 -19.52
C LYS A 86 -48.55 62.59 -21.02
N GLN A 87 -47.82 61.57 -21.46
CA GLN A 87 -47.48 61.37 -22.87
C GLN A 87 -48.75 61.12 -23.70
N ARG A 88 -49.71 60.36 -23.17
CA ARG A 88 -51.02 60.20 -23.79
C ARG A 88 -51.72 61.54 -23.96
N GLN A 89 -51.75 62.37 -22.92
CA GLN A 89 -52.41 63.67 -22.99
C GLN A 89 -51.75 64.61 -24.02
N GLN A 90 -50.42 64.64 -24.08
CA GLN A 90 -49.68 65.39 -25.09
C GLN A 90 -49.96 64.88 -26.52
N SER A 91 -49.93 63.56 -26.72
CA SER A 91 -50.24 62.94 -28.01
C SER A 91 -51.65 63.25 -28.47
N LEU A 92 -52.63 63.23 -27.57
CA LEU A 92 -54.02 63.57 -27.87
C LEU A 92 -54.17 65.05 -28.28
N GLU A 93 -53.54 65.98 -27.57
CA GLU A 93 -53.55 67.40 -27.96
C GLU A 93 -52.90 67.64 -29.33
N SER A 94 -51.84 66.90 -29.64
CA SER A 94 -51.19 66.93 -30.96
C SER A 94 -52.14 66.44 -32.06
N ILE A 95 -52.80 65.29 -31.85
CA ILE A 95 -53.78 64.74 -32.80
C ILE A 95 -54.93 65.75 -32.98
N LYS A 96 -55.49 66.30 -31.90
CA LYS A 96 -56.58 67.27 -31.96
C LYS A 96 -56.21 68.50 -32.79
N THR A 97 -55.01 69.04 -32.59
CA THR A 97 -54.50 70.22 -33.31
C THR A 97 -54.27 69.92 -34.79
N GLN A 98 -53.71 68.75 -35.12
CA GLN A 98 -53.46 68.33 -36.50
C GLN A 98 -54.76 68.26 -37.31
N TYR A 99 -55.80 67.62 -36.75
CA TYR A 99 -57.06 67.42 -37.47
C TYR A 99 -57.97 68.66 -37.49
N LYS A 100 -57.85 69.56 -36.50
CA LYS A 100 -58.63 70.81 -36.46
C LYS A 100 -58.41 71.69 -37.69
N ASN A 101 -57.20 71.69 -38.26
CA ASN A 101 -56.85 72.53 -39.41
C ASN A 101 -57.35 71.99 -40.76
N VAL A 102 -57.77 70.73 -40.82
CA VAL A 102 -58.21 70.06 -42.05
C VAL A 102 -59.71 69.77 -42.08
N VAL A 103 -60.42 69.94 -40.95
CA VAL A 103 -61.88 69.78 -40.89
C VAL A 103 -62.58 71.06 -41.40
N PRO A 104 -63.59 70.95 -42.28
CA PRO A 104 -64.37 72.11 -42.72
C PRO A 104 -65.04 72.83 -41.54
N LYS A 105 -65.00 74.17 -41.51
CA LYS A 105 -65.47 74.99 -40.37
C LYS A 105 -66.89 74.66 -39.88
N GLN A 106 -67.79 74.30 -40.80
CA GLN A 106 -69.18 73.95 -40.47
C GLN A 106 -69.33 72.64 -39.66
N PHE A 107 -68.28 71.82 -39.55
CA PHE A 107 -68.26 70.56 -38.80
C PHE A 107 -67.38 70.61 -37.54
N GLU A 108 -66.84 71.78 -37.16
CA GLU A 108 -65.91 71.90 -36.02
C GLU A 108 -66.50 71.40 -34.70
N GLN A 109 -67.79 71.67 -34.44
CA GLN A 109 -68.46 71.17 -33.24
C GLN A 109 -68.64 69.65 -33.25
N ASN A 110 -68.94 69.06 -34.41
CA ASN A 110 -69.06 67.61 -34.56
C ASN A 110 -67.70 66.92 -34.41
N PHE A 111 -66.62 67.52 -34.91
CA PHE A 111 -65.25 67.07 -34.70
C PHE A 111 -64.87 67.04 -33.23
N ASN A 112 -65.10 68.15 -32.51
CA ASN A 112 -64.76 68.22 -31.09
C ASN A 112 -65.53 67.15 -30.29
N ASN A 113 -66.83 66.98 -30.55
CA ASN A 113 -67.63 65.96 -29.89
C ASN A 113 -67.13 64.53 -30.19
N TYR A 114 -66.80 64.24 -31.46
CA TYR A 114 -66.29 62.93 -31.86
C TYR A 114 -64.91 62.63 -31.25
N PHE A 115 -63.99 63.60 -31.28
CA PHE A 115 -62.66 63.47 -30.70
C PHE A 115 -62.72 63.19 -29.20
N GLU A 116 -63.50 63.98 -28.46
CA GLU A 116 -63.70 63.77 -27.02
C GLU A 116 -64.28 62.37 -26.77
N GLN A 117 -65.37 62.00 -27.44
CA GLN A 117 -66.02 60.70 -27.27
C GLN A 117 -65.06 59.53 -27.51
N HIS A 118 -64.28 59.56 -28.59
CA HIS A 118 -63.32 58.50 -28.90
C HIS A 118 -62.12 58.49 -27.95
N SER A 119 -61.62 59.66 -27.54
CA SER A 119 -60.56 59.78 -26.54
C SER A 119 -60.97 59.15 -25.20
N TYR A 120 -62.19 59.42 -24.73
CA TYR A 120 -62.76 58.81 -23.53
C TYR A 120 -62.96 57.29 -23.68
N GLN A 121 -63.52 56.84 -24.81
CA GLN A 121 -63.70 55.42 -25.07
C GLN A 121 -62.38 54.65 -25.10
N SER A 122 -61.34 55.23 -25.71
CA SER A 122 -60.02 54.61 -25.74
C SER A 122 -59.34 54.60 -24.36
N ALA A 123 -59.47 55.70 -23.59
CA ALA A 123 -58.97 55.79 -22.23
C ALA A 123 -59.55 54.70 -21.32
N SER A 124 -60.85 54.40 -21.48
CA SER A 124 -61.55 53.36 -20.72
C SER A 124 -61.00 51.94 -20.97
N LYS A 125 -60.35 51.72 -22.12
CA LYS A 125 -59.70 50.43 -22.46
C LYS A 125 -58.24 50.40 -22.03
N TYR A 126 -57.53 51.51 -22.17
CA TYR A 126 -56.11 51.65 -21.84
C TYR A 126 -55.84 51.61 -20.32
N LEU A 127 -56.55 52.43 -19.53
CA LEU A 127 -56.23 52.66 -18.12
C LEU A 127 -56.22 51.38 -17.28
N PRO A 128 -57.20 50.45 -17.38
CA PRO A 128 -57.17 49.22 -16.59
C PRO A 128 -56.01 48.28 -16.93
N ILE A 129 -55.57 48.25 -18.20
CA ILE A 129 -54.46 47.39 -18.65
C ILE A 129 -53.13 47.95 -18.16
N ALA A 130 -52.94 49.27 -18.28
CA ALA A 130 -51.76 49.96 -17.78
C ALA A 130 -51.61 49.81 -16.25
N GLN A 131 -52.69 49.98 -15.49
CA GLN A 131 -52.71 49.79 -14.03
C GLN A 131 -52.37 48.35 -13.63
N LYS A 132 -52.94 47.35 -14.31
CA LYS A 132 -52.64 45.94 -14.05
C LYS A 132 -51.17 45.60 -14.32
N SER A 133 -50.58 46.20 -15.35
CA SER A 133 -49.17 46.02 -15.69
C SER A 133 -48.23 46.59 -14.62
N GLU A 134 -48.50 47.81 -14.14
CA GLU A 134 -47.71 48.41 -13.05
C GLU A 134 -47.80 47.57 -11.77
N GLN A 135 -48.99 47.06 -11.44
CA GLN A 135 -49.16 46.16 -10.30
C GLN A 135 -48.31 44.88 -10.43
N GLN A 136 -48.20 44.29 -11.63
CA GLN A 136 -47.35 43.11 -11.83
C GLN A 136 -45.87 43.41 -11.61
N GLN A 137 -45.38 44.55 -12.09
CA GLN A 137 -44.00 44.99 -11.84
C GLN A 137 -43.75 45.28 -10.36
N ALA A 138 -44.72 45.89 -9.67
CA ALA A 138 -44.63 46.14 -8.24
C ALA A 138 -44.58 44.83 -7.41
N ILE A 139 -45.27 43.77 -7.84
CA ILE A 139 -45.16 42.44 -7.21
C ILE A 139 -43.74 41.87 -7.36
N VAL A 140 -43.08 42.07 -8.50
CA VAL A 140 -41.68 41.64 -8.69
C VAL A 140 -40.76 42.43 -7.75
N GLN A 141 -40.95 43.75 -7.66
CA GLN A 141 -40.14 44.59 -6.78
C GLN A 141 -40.34 44.27 -5.29
N LEU A 142 -41.53 43.82 -4.85
CA LEU A 142 -41.75 43.30 -3.49
C LEU A 142 -40.82 42.10 -3.19
N LYS A 143 -40.61 41.21 -4.17
CA LYS A 143 -39.68 40.08 -4.03
C LYS A 143 -38.23 40.54 -3.94
N ASP A 144 -37.83 41.55 -4.73
CA ASP A 144 -36.49 42.12 -4.64
C ASP A 144 -36.25 42.80 -3.28
N MET A 145 -37.26 43.50 -2.75
CA MET A 145 -37.19 44.09 -1.41
C MET A 145 -37.01 43.01 -0.32
N ARG A 146 -37.74 41.89 -0.42
CA ARG A 146 -37.54 40.72 0.46
C ARG A 146 -36.09 40.25 0.43
N GLU A 147 -35.51 40.07 -0.76
CA GLU A 147 -34.10 39.63 -0.90
C GLU A 147 -33.12 40.63 -0.26
N ASN A 148 -33.39 41.92 -0.38
CA ASN A 148 -32.56 42.94 0.27
C ASN A 148 -32.68 42.92 1.80
N TYR A 149 -33.88 42.68 2.34
CA TYR A 149 -34.06 42.48 3.77
C TYR A 149 -33.37 41.21 4.27
N LEU A 150 -33.37 40.11 3.51
CA LEU A 150 -32.66 38.88 3.88
C LEU A 150 -31.15 39.08 3.99
N LYS A 151 -30.58 40.02 3.23
CA LYS A 151 -29.15 40.42 3.32
C LYS A 151 -28.85 41.24 4.57
N ASN A 152 -29.84 41.83 5.23
CA ASN A 152 -29.67 42.59 6.46
C ASN A 152 -29.98 41.72 7.69
N PRO A 153 -28.96 41.23 8.42
CA PRO A 153 -29.18 40.34 9.55
C PRO A 153 -29.86 41.00 10.75
N ASN A 154 -29.96 42.33 10.79
CA ASN A 154 -30.52 43.10 11.90
C ASN A 154 -31.95 43.61 11.63
N ALA A 155 -32.51 43.36 10.45
CA ALA A 155 -33.85 43.81 10.12
C ALA A 155 -34.90 43.08 10.98
N SER A 156 -35.65 43.83 11.79
CA SER A 156 -36.73 43.27 12.59
C SER A 156 -37.93 42.91 11.72
N GLU A 157 -38.69 41.88 12.12
CA GLU A 157 -39.92 41.48 11.43
C GLU A 157 -40.90 42.64 11.23
N LYS A 158 -40.97 43.55 12.22
CA LYS A 158 -41.83 44.74 12.17
C LYS A 158 -41.36 45.74 11.11
N GLU A 159 -40.05 45.97 10.99
CA GLU A 159 -39.48 46.84 9.96
C GLU A 159 -39.73 46.27 8.56
N VAL A 160 -39.53 44.97 8.37
CA VAL A 160 -39.77 44.30 7.08
C VAL A 160 -41.24 44.38 6.70
N TRP A 161 -42.16 44.03 7.60
CA TRP A 161 -43.59 44.14 7.35
C TRP A 161 -43.99 45.56 6.97
N ASN A 162 -43.58 46.55 7.76
CA ASN A 162 -43.91 47.95 7.51
C ASN A 162 -43.35 48.44 6.17
N GLY A 163 -42.12 48.07 5.83
CA GLY A 163 -41.50 48.44 4.56
C GLY A 163 -42.22 47.84 3.35
N LEU A 164 -42.58 46.55 3.41
CA LEU A 164 -43.33 45.88 2.34
C LEU A 164 -44.76 46.44 2.23
N ALA A 165 -45.44 46.68 3.36
CA ALA A 165 -46.80 47.21 3.39
C ALA A 165 -46.88 48.65 2.85
N LEU A 166 -45.94 49.52 3.24
CA LEU A 166 -45.87 50.89 2.77
C LEU A 166 -45.64 50.94 1.25
N TYR A 167 -44.74 50.11 0.75
CA TYR A 167 -44.47 50.01 -0.69
C TYR A 167 -45.71 49.51 -1.45
N ALA A 168 -46.33 48.42 -0.99
CA ALA A 168 -47.54 47.88 -1.62
C ALA A 168 -48.70 48.88 -1.63
N GLN A 169 -48.91 49.62 -0.55
CA GLN A 169 -49.92 50.67 -0.47
C GLN A 169 -49.65 51.78 -1.49
N SER A 170 -48.40 52.20 -1.66
CA SER A 170 -48.02 53.23 -2.66
C SER A 170 -48.28 52.81 -4.11
N LYS A 171 -48.38 51.49 -4.37
CA LYS A 171 -48.57 50.89 -5.71
C LYS A 171 -49.96 50.28 -5.91
N GLY A 172 -50.89 50.48 -4.97
CA GLY A 172 -52.24 49.95 -5.05
C GLY A 172 -52.31 48.42 -5.06
N LEU A 173 -51.34 47.75 -4.43
CA LEU A 173 -51.31 46.29 -4.32
C LEU A 173 -52.17 45.78 -3.14
N PRO A 174 -52.91 44.67 -3.32
CA PRO A 174 -53.58 43.98 -2.21
C PRO A 174 -52.62 43.57 -1.09
N LEU A 175 -53.10 43.66 0.16
CA LEU A 175 -52.35 43.24 1.34
C LEU A 175 -51.94 41.75 1.30
N ALA A 176 -52.69 40.92 0.58
CA ALA A 176 -52.36 39.50 0.38
C ALA A 176 -50.96 39.30 -0.20
N HIS A 177 -50.53 40.12 -1.16
CA HIS A 177 -49.18 40.01 -1.72
C HIS A 177 -48.08 40.38 -0.71
N VAL A 178 -48.36 41.33 0.19
CA VAL A 178 -47.44 41.67 1.29
C VAL A 178 -47.33 40.49 2.25
N GLN A 179 -48.46 39.87 2.59
CA GLN A 179 -48.50 38.74 3.51
C GLN A 179 -47.78 37.51 2.94
N ASP A 180 -47.99 37.19 1.67
CA ASP A 180 -47.26 36.11 0.98
C ASP A 180 -45.75 36.38 0.96
N THR A 181 -45.35 37.58 0.53
CA THR A 181 -43.93 37.97 0.47
C THR A 181 -43.26 37.97 1.84
N PHE A 182 -43.99 38.38 2.88
CA PHE A 182 -43.51 38.37 4.26
C PHE A 182 -43.42 36.95 4.83
N ASN A 183 -44.37 36.07 4.54
CA ASN A 183 -44.29 34.67 4.93
C ASN A 183 -43.08 33.98 4.26
N GLU A 184 -42.84 34.25 2.97
CA GLU A 184 -41.63 33.81 2.26
C GLU A 184 -40.35 34.38 2.90
N TYR A 185 -40.34 35.65 3.30
CA TYR A 185 -39.22 36.24 4.06
C TYR A 185 -38.92 35.44 5.33
N LYS A 186 -39.94 35.18 6.16
CA LYS A 186 -39.79 34.46 7.42
C LYS A 186 -39.26 33.04 7.20
N ASN A 187 -39.78 32.33 6.19
CA ASN A 187 -39.31 30.99 5.84
C ASN A 187 -37.84 31.00 5.38
N ASN A 188 -37.46 31.92 4.49
CA ASN A 188 -36.08 32.05 4.00
C ASN A 188 -35.12 32.45 5.12
N ARG A 189 -35.54 33.34 6.01
CA ARG A 189 -34.74 33.75 7.16
C ARG A 189 -34.48 32.57 8.09
N SER A 190 -35.53 31.83 8.46
CA SER A 190 -35.39 30.62 9.27
C SER A 190 -34.51 29.57 8.59
N SER A 191 -34.62 29.40 7.27
CA SER A 191 -33.75 28.50 6.50
C SER A 191 -32.28 28.89 6.57
N ASN A 192 -31.97 30.18 6.46
CA ASN A 192 -30.61 30.69 6.61
C ASN A 192 -30.07 30.49 8.03
N ASP A 193 -30.91 30.72 9.05
CA ASP A 193 -30.51 30.56 10.45
C ASP A 193 -30.20 29.11 10.80
N VAL A 194 -31.01 28.14 10.33
CA VAL A 194 -30.74 26.69 10.55
C VAL A 194 -29.47 26.27 9.84
N ALA A 195 -29.26 26.76 8.61
CA ALA A 195 -28.05 26.48 7.84
C ALA A 195 -26.79 27.01 8.56
N ALA A 196 -26.85 28.25 9.06
CA ALA A 196 -25.76 28.85 9.82
C ALA A 196 -25.47 28.09 11.12
N PHE A 197 -26.51 27.70 11.86
CA PHE A 197 -26.37 26.89 13.07
C PHE A 197 -25.73 25.53 12.75
N TYR A 198 -26.23 24.81 11.75
CA TYR A 198 -25.69 23.51 11.34
C TYR A 198 -24.22 23.61 10.94
N LEU A 199 -23.85 24.61 10.13
CA LEU A 199 -22.47 24.81 9.69
C LEU A 199 -21.54 25.17 10.86
N GLY A 200 -21.98 26.05 11.77
CA GLY A 200 -21.21 26.45 12.94
C GLY A 200 -20.98 25.33 13.96
N ASN A 201 -21.87 24.33 14.01
CA ASN A 201 -21.84 23.25 15.00
C ASN A 201 -21.60 21.86 14.37
N LYS A 202 -21.14 21.79 13.12
CA LYS A 202 -21.04 20.54 12.34
C LYS A 202 -20.18 19.45 13.02
N SER A 203 -19.23 19.82 13.86
CA SER A 203 -18.35 18.91 14.61
C SER A 203 -18.82 18.60 16.04
N ASP A 204 -19.88 19.25 16.53
CA ASP A 204 -20.37 19.11 17.90
C ASP A 204 -21.68 18.31 17.92
N ASN A 205 -21.58 17.02 18.25
CA ASN A 205 -22.74 16.12 18.30
C ASN A 205 -23.76 16.52 19.38
N ALA A 206 -23.33 17.16 20.48
CA ALA A 206 -24.26 17.62 21.51
C ALA A 206 -25.14 18.76 20.96
N LYS A 207 -24.55 19.67 20.18
CA LYS A 207 -25.29 20.74 19.51
C LYS A 207 -26.14 20.26 18.34
N LEU A 208 -25.66 19.30 17.55
CA LEU A 208 -26.44 18.73 16.44
C LEU A 208 -27.68 17.97 16.91
N THR A 209 -27.70 17.49 18.16
CA THR A 209 -28.88 16.86 18.78
C THR A 209 -30.09 17.80 18.79
N GLU A 210 -29.87 19.12 18.77
CA GLU A 210 -30.94 20.12 18.68
C GLU A 210 -31.67 20.12 17.33
N LEU A 211 -31.14 19.43 16.31
CA LEU A 211 -31.73 19.30 14.99
C LEU A 211 -32.18 17.87 14.64
N THR A 212 -32.06 16.88 15.52
CA THR A 212 -32.21 15.45 15.14
C THR A 212 -33.63 14.99 14.83
N THR A 213 -34.65 15.78 15.16
CA THR A 213 -36.05 15.49 14.78
C THR A 213 -36.69 16.70 14.12
N PRO A 214 -37.64 16.50 13.17
CA PRO A 214 -38.37 17.61 12.55
C PRO A 214 -39.05 18.52 13.58
N GLU A 215 -39.57 17.96 14.68
CA GLU A 215 -40.25 18.70 15.74
C GLU A 215 -39.27 19.62 16.50
N ALA A 216 -38.06 19.14 16.78
CA ALA A 216 -37.02 19.95 17.44
C ALA A 216 -36.55 21.09 16.52
N VAL A 217 -36.40 20.82 15.22
CA VAL A 217 -36.06 21.83 14.21
C VAL A 217 -37.13 22.91 14.15
N ILE A 218 -38.41 22.53 14.06
CA ILE A 218 -39.54 23.48 14.01
C ILE A 218 -39.68 24.27 15.31
N ALA A 219 -39.46 23.63 16.47
CA ALA A 219 -39.52 24.32 17.76
C ALA A 219 -38.52 25.49 17.86
N LYS A 220 -37.34 25.36 17.24
CA LYS A 220 -36.33 26.43 17.18
C LYS A 220 -36.48 27.35 15.98
N HIS A 221 -37.02 26.85 14.88
CA HIS A 221 -37.15 27.56 13.61
C HIS A 221 -38.59 27.43 13.07
N PRO A 222 -39.55 28.12 13.69
CA PRO A 222 -40.98 27.87 13.51
C PRO A 222 -41.54 28.24 12.14
N ASN A 223 -40.80 29.00 11.33
CA ASN A 223 -41.25 29.40 9.99
C ASN A 223 -40.82 28.43 8.88
N LEU A 224 -40.11 27.34 9.21
CA LEU A 224 -39.77 26.29 8.25
C LEU A 224 -40.99 25.43 7.88
N THR A 225 -40.98 24.87 6.67
CA THR A 225 -41.95 23.83 6.30
C THR A 225 -41.55 22.48 6.91
N GLN A 226 -42.51 21.55 6.95
CA GLN A 226 -42.26 20.19 7.43
C GLN A 226 -41.17 19.49 6.60
N GLU A 227 -41.17 19.67 5.28
CA GLU A 227 -40.17 19.07 4.39
C GLU A 227 -38.76 19.63 4.66
N GLN A 228 -38.65 20.94 4.90
CA GLN A 228 -37.38 21.58 5.27
C GLN A 228 -36.89 21.09 6.63
N ALA A 229 -37.79 20.91 7.60
CA ALA A 229 -37.44 20.37 8.92
C ALA A 229 -36.93 18.92 8.83
N VAL A 230 -37.61 18.07 8.03
CA VAL A 230 -37.17 16.70 7.74
C VAL A 230 -35.81 16.68 7.04
N TYR A 231 -35.58 17.59 6.10
CA TYR A 231 -34.29 17.71 5.42
C TYR A 231 -33.15 18.01 6.40
N TRP A 232 -33.32 19.01 7.26
CA TRP A 232 -32.29 19.39 8.23
C TRP A 232 -32.06 18.31 9.29
N SER A 233 -33.11 17.61 9.73
CA SER A 233 -32.96 16.51 10.68
C SER A 233 -32.20 15.32 10.11
N GLY A 234 -32.51 14.93 8.87
CA GLY A 234 -31.75 13.88 8.17
C GLY A 234 -30.28 14.27 7.98
N ARG A 235 -30.00 15.54 7.69
CA ARG A 235 -28.63 16.05 7.53
C ARG A 235 -27.85 16.07 8.85
N ALA A 236 -28.49 16.46 9.96
CA ALA A 236 -27.90 16.42 11.30
C ALA A 236 -27.57 14.99 11.73
N LEU A 237 -28.50 14.05 11.59
CA LEU A 237 -28.29 12.63 11.89
C LEU A 237 -27.13 12.04 11.08
N THR A 238 -27.11 12.29 9.77
CA THR A 238 -26.01 11.82 8.90
C THR A 238 -24.66 12.37 9.33
N GLN A 239 -24.61 13.64 9.74
CA GLN A 239 -23.37 14.25 10.20
C GLN A 239 -22.91 13.68 11.55
N MET A 240 -23.83 13.46 12.49
CA MET A 240 -23.52 12.83 13.77
C MET A 240 -22.96 11.42 13.57
N ASP A 241 -23.55 10.64 12.67
CA ASP A 241 -23.03 9.32 12.29
C ASP A 241 -21.61 9.39 11.72
N GLN A 242 -21.32 10.38 10.85
CA GLN A 242 -19.97 10.60 10.33
C GLN A 242 -18.98 10.94 11.44
N ASN A 243 -19.36 11.84 12.36
CA ASN A 243 -18.52 12.23 13.49
C ASN A 243 -18.24 11.04 14.42
N ASN A 244 -19.27 10.23 14.73
CA ASN A 244 -19.13 9.04 15.55
C ASN A 244 -18.22 7.99 14.89
N ARG A 245 -18.35 7.77 13.57
CA ARG A 245 -17.47 6.88 12.81
C ARG A 245 -16.02 7.38 12.79
N ALA A 246 -15.80 8.69 12.64
CA ALA A 246 -14.47 9.28 12.69
C ALA A 246 -13.83 9.09 14.08
N ALA A 247 -14.57 9.33 15.15
CA ALA A 247 -14.11 9.10 16.53
C ALA A 247 -13.79 7.61 16.78
N ALA A 248 -14.65 6.70 16.33
CA ALA A 248 -14.42 5.26 16.44
C ALA A 248 -13.18 4.79 15.64
N LEU A 249 -12.94 5.36 14.45
CA LEU A 249 -11.75 5.06 13.66
C LEU A 249 -10.48 5.56 14.36
N GLN A 250 -10.51 6.77 14.92
CA GLN A 250 -9.39 7.32 15.67
C GLN A 250 -9.09 6.49 16.92
N GLN A 251 -10.11 6.08 17.67
CA GLN A 251 -9.94 5.18 18.81
C GLN A 251 -9.33 3.84 18.38
N LYS A 252 -9.83 3.26 17.29
CA LYS A 252 -9.29 2.01 16.75
C LYS A 252 -7.81 2.15 16.35
N GLN A 253 -7.42 3.27 15.73
CA GLN A 253 -6.02 3.52 15.39
C GLN A 253 -5.13 3.58 16.65
N LEU A 254 -5.59 4.25 17.71
CA LEU A 254 -4.89 4.27 19.00
C LEU A 254 -4.77 2.87 19.60
N ASP A 255 -5.83 2.06 19.54
CA ASP A 255 -5.83 0.70 20.07
C ASP A 255 -4.90 -0.23 19.26
N ASP A 256 -4.90 -0.10 17.92
CA ASP A 256 -4.00 -0.82 17.02
C ASP A 256 -2.53 -0.42 17.27
N ASP A 257 -2.24 0.88 17.39
CA ASP A 257 -0.91 1.40 17.71
C ASP A 257 -0.40 0.91 19.08
N ALA A 258 -1.28 0.86 20.09
CA ALA A 258 -0.97 0.35 21.42
C ALA A 258 -0.74 -1.17 21.41
N LYS A 259 -1.53 -1.91 20.64
CA LYS A 259 -1.33 -3.35 20.43
C LYS A 259 0.00 -3.64 19.76
N ASP A 260 0.39 -2.85 18.76
CA ASP A 260 1.69 -2.99 18.11
C ASP A 260 2.84 -2.72 19.07
N ALA A 261 2.75 -1.68 19.92
CA ALA A 261 3.76 -1.42 20.95
C ALA A 261 3.92 -2.58 21.95
N VAL A 262 2.83 -3.25 22.34
CA VAL A 262 2.87 -4.46 23.18
C VAL A 262 3.52 -5.63 22.44
N ASN A 263 3.15 -5.86 21.17
CA ASN A 263 3.71 -6.95 20.37
C ASN A 263 5.21 -6.77 20.14
N GLU A 264 5.66 -5.54 19.87
CA GLU A 264 7.08 -5.20 19.75
C GLU A 264 7.82 -5.48 21.07
N MET A 265 7.28 -5.04 22.22
CA MET A 265 7.90 -5.29 23.53
C MET A 265 7.96 -6.78 23.87
N LYS A 266 6.89 -7.51 23.57
CA LYS A 266 6.82 -8.96 23.73
C LYS A 266 7.89 -9.66 22.91
N ALA A 267 8.04 -9.29 21.62
CA ALA A 267 9.05 -9.88 20.75
C ALA A 267 10.47 -9.63 21.27
N ASP A 268 10.76 -8.40 21.71
CA ASP A 268 12.06 -8.05 22.28
C ASP A 268 12.40 -8.85 23.54
N ILE A 269 11.42 -9.04 24.43
CA ILE A 269 11.62 -9.87 25.64
C ILE A 269 11.76 -11.35 25.29
N GLU A 270 10.86 -11.90 24.48
CA GLU A 270 10.90 -13.33 24.09
C GLU A 270 12.20 -13.67 23.34
N THR A 271 12.79 -12.71 22.61
CA THR A 271 14.08 -12.88 21.89
C THR A 271 15.30 -12.45 22.70
N GLY A 272 15.12 -11.76 23.82
CA GLY A 272 16.19 -11.18 24.65
C GLY A 272 16.97 -10.03 24.04
N LEU A 273 16.52 -9.51 22.90
CA LEU A 273 17.09 -8.33 22.28
C LEU A 273 16.47 -7.11 22.93
N ILE A 274 17.21 -6.51 23.86
CA ILE A 274 16.58 -5.51 24.72
C ILE A 274 16.72 -4.13 24.11
N PRO A 275 15.60 -3.47 23.83
CA PRO A 275 15.60 -2.15 23.26
C PRO A 275 16.22 -1.18 24.25
N SER A 276 16.77 -0.08 23.72
CA SER A 276 17.25 1.02 24.55
C SER A 276 16.14 1.56 25.46
N GLU A 277 16.54 2.16 26.57
CA GLU A 277 15.59 2.76 27.52
C GLU A 277 14.67 3.79 26.84
N ASP A 278 15.19 4.53 25.87
CA ASP A 278 14.42 5.50 25.08
C ASP A 278 13.32 4.84 24.24
N VAL A 279 13.62 3.68 23.64
CA VAL A 279 12.63 2.91 22.87
C VAL A 279 11.54 2.36 23.80
N ILE A 280 11.91 1.89 24.99
CA ILE A 280 10.93 1.43 26.00
C ILE A 280 10.02 2.58 26.42
N LYS A 281 10.58 3.77 26.71
CA LYS A 281 9.81 4.98 27.07
C LYS A 281 8.89 5.42 25.94
N SER A 282 9.37 5.41 24.71
CA SER A 282 8.56 5.76 23.53
C SER A 282 7.37 4.81 23.35
N ARG A 283 7.55 3.51 23.58
CA ARG A 283 6.46 2.53 23.49
C ARG A 283 5.50 2.62 24.66
N LEU A 284 5.99 2.92 25.87
CA LEU A 284 5.13 3.18 27.03
C LEU A 284 4.19 4.36 26.78
N ALA A 285 4.69 5.41 26.11
CA ALA A 285 3.86 6.57 25.74
C ALA A 285 2.72 6.20 24.76
N ARG A 286 2.92 5.20 23.90
CA ARG A 286 1.90 4.71 22.94
C ARG A 286 0.77 3.92 23.61
N VAL A 287 1.04 3.27 24.74
CA VAL A 287 0.05 2.44 25.44
C VAL A 287 -0.64 3.14 26.61
N LYS A 288 -0.11 4.28 27.05
CA LYS A 288 -0.57 4.98 28.25
C LYS A 288 -2.05 5.39 28.14
N GLY A 289 -2.85 5.02 29.13
CA GLY A 289 -4.29 5.28 29.17
C GLY A 289 -5.14 4.34 28.32
N THR A 290 -4.54 3.33 27.67
CA THR A 290 -5.25 2.30 26.91
C THR A 290 -5.41 1.02 27.74
N GLU A 291 -6.30 0.11 27.31
CA GLU A 291 -6.44 -1.22 27.92
C GLU A 291 -5.15 -2.06 27.85
N LYS A 292 -4.19 -1.67 26.98
CA LYS A 292 -2.91 -2.35 26.76
C LYS A 292 -1.78 -1.90 27.68
N GLU A 293 -1.98 -0.86 28.48
CA GLU A 293 -0.94 -0.36 29.41
C GLU A 293 -0.50 -1.44 30.41
N SER A 294 -1.46 -2.17 30.99
CA SER A 294 -1.17 -3.20 32.00
C SER A 294 -0.35 -4.36 31.44
N GLU A 295 -0.69 -4.83 30.23
CA GLU A 295 0.05 -5.87 29.51
C GLU A 295 1.47 -5.40 29.19
N PHE A 296 1.64 -4.17 28.70
CA PHE A 296 2.96 -3.59 28.42
C PHE A 296 3.82 -3.50 29.69
N VAL A 297 3.26 -2.99 30.79
CA VAL A 297 3.96 -2.88 32.07
C VAL A 297 4.37 -4.26 32.59
N GLN A 298 3.50 -5.26 32.48
CA GLN A 298 3.80 -6.65 32.87
C GLN A 298 5.03 -7.20 32.12
N TYR A 299 5.08 -7.02 30.79
CA TYR A 299 6.25 -7.37 29.98
C TYR A 299 7.50 -6.60 30.42
N SER A 300 7.42 -5.27 30.56
CA SER A 300 8.56 -4.45 30.95
C SER A 300 9.13 -4.81 32.33
N GLY A 301 8.28 -5.21 33.28
CA GLY A 301 8.70 -5.64 34.61
C GLY A 301 9.44 -6.99 34.63
N ALA A 302 9.17 -7.86 33.65
CA ALA A 302 9.84 -9.16 33.53
C ALA A 302 11.23 -9.09 32.86
N LEU A 303 11.58 -7.96 32.25
CA LEU A 303 12.77 -7.78 31.42
C LEU A 303 14.07 -8.22 32.10
N VAL A 304 14.29 -7.78 33.35
CA VAL A 304 15.54 -8.05 34.09
C VAL A 304 15.69 -9.54 34.39
N GLU A 305 14.60 -10.21 34.77
CA GLU A 305 14.63 -11.64 35.04
C GLU A 305 14.86 -12.44 33.77
N VAL A 306 14.19 -12.07 32.67
CA VAL A 306 14.40 -12.70 31.37
C VAL A 306 15.87 -12.55 30.94
N GLN A 307 16.49 -11.37 31.08
CA GLN A 307 17.93 -11.18 30.83
C GLN A 307 18.80 -12.13 31.63
N GLN A 308 18.59 -12.17 32.95
CA GLN A 308 19.37 -13.00 33.86
C GLN A 308 19.20 -14.48 33.49
N PHE A 309 17.97 -14.90 33.20
CA PHE A 309 17.65 -16.25 32.77
C PHE A 309 18.34 -16.63 31.46
N MET A 310 18.37 -15.73 30.46
CA MET A 310 19.00 -16.01 29.16
C MET A 310 20.52 -16.18 29.23
N ARG A 311 21.16 -15.53 30.21
CA ARG A 311 22.62 -15.65 30.43
C ARG A 311 23.03 -17.01 31.02
N LEU A 312 22.10 -17.74 31.63
CA LEU A 312 22.35 -19.07 32.17
C LEU A 312 22.64 -20.11 31.07
N GLY A 313 23.36 -21.16 31.44
CA GLY A 313 23.51 -22.36 30.62
C GLY A 313 22.17 -23.07 30.36
N PRO A 314 22.08 -23.92 29.32
CA PRO A 314 20.84 -24.62 28.97
C PRO A 314 20.29 -25.48 30.13
N ASP A 315 21.17 -26.22 30.83
CA ASP A 315 20.79 -27.05 31.97
C ASP A 315 20.36 -26.21 33.18
N GLU A 316 21.04 -25.09 33.43
CA GLU A 316 20.69 -24.15 34.49
C GLU A 316 19.34 -23.48 34.23
N ARG A 317 19.03 -23.13 32.97
CA ARG A 317 17.72 -22.63 32.57
C ARG A 317 16.63 -23.68 32.79
N GLU A 318 16.86 -24.94 32.44
CA GLU A 318 15.87 -26.00 32.66
C GLU A 318 15.67 -26.28 34.15
N ALA A 319 16.74 -26.28 34.95
CA ALA A 319 16.67 -26.39 36.39
C ALA A 319 15.89 -25.22 37.02
N TYR A 320 16.13 -23.98 36.55
CA TYR A 320 15.40 -22.79 36.98
C TYR A 320 13.90 -22.91 36.66
N LEU A 321 13.54 -23.27 35.42
CA LEU A 321 12.14 -23.50 35.02
C LEU A 321 11.48 -24.59 35.86
N SER A 322 12.17 -25.71 36.07
CA SER A 322 11.68 -26.84 36.84
C SER A 322 11.40 -26.45 38.30
N LYS A 323 12.33 -25.71 38.93
CA LYS A 323 12.14 -25.17 40.29
C LYS A 323 10.92 -24.25 40.35
N ARG A 324 10.77 -23.32 39.40
CA ARG A 324 9.62 -22.39 39.34
C ARG A 324 8.29 -23.13 39.13
N ARG A 325 8.26 -24.18 38.32
CA ARG A 325 7.06 -25.03 38.12
C ARG A 325 6.65 -25.73 39.42
N VAL A 326 7.61 -26.27 40.17
CA VAL A 326 7.36 -26.92 41.46
C VAL A 326 6.88 -25.91 42.52
N GLU A 327 7.49 -24.72 42.60
CA GLU A 327 7.04 -23.64 43.48
C GLU A 327 5.59 -23.23 43.21
N ALA A 328 5.24 -23.09 41.92
CA ALA A 328 3.89 -22.75 41.48
C ALA A 328 2.85 -23.82 41.84
N GLN A 329 3.25 -25.10 41.91
CA GLN A 329 2.36 -26.21 42.28
C GLN A 329 2.19 -26.36 43.80
N ASN A 330 3.24 -26.09 44.57
CA ASN A 330 3.28 -26.40 46.00
C ASN A 330 2.95 -25.23 46.93
N THR A 331 2.85 -24.01 46.41
CA THR A 331 2.59 -22.81 47.21
C THR A 331 1.25 -22.19 46.80
N ALA A 332 0.41 -21.82 47.76
CA ALA A 332 -0.81 -21.06 47.49
C ALA A 332 -0.42 -19.73 46.82
N GLN A 333 -0.86 -19.52 45.58
CA GLN A 333 -0.51 -18.34 44.79
C GLN A 333 -1.61 -17.28 44.91
N ASP A 334 -1.23 -16.07 45.31
CA ASP A 334 -2.14 -14.91 45.33
C ASP A 334 -2.59 -14.53 43.90
N ASN A 335 -1.76 -14.80 42.87
CA ASN A 335 -2.08 -14.52 41.47
C ASN A 335 -1.58 -15.63 40.51
N SER A 336 -2.37 -16.70 40.39
CA SER A 336 -2.03 -17.86 39.54
C SER A 336 -1.91 -17.54 38.04
N LYS A 337 -2.59 -16.50 37.55
CA LYS A 337 -2.52 -16.08 36.14
C LYS A 337 -1.18 -15.46 35.79
N ASP A 338 -0.65 -14.60 36.66
CA ASP A 338 0.66 -13.97 36.45
C ASP A 338 1.80 -15.00 36.47
N VAL A 339 1.74 -15.94 37.43
CA VAL A 339 2.71 -17.05 37.52
C VAL A 339 2.71 -17.91 36.25
N SER A 340 1.53 -18.27 35.75
CA SER A 340 1.39 -19.06 34.51
C SER A 340 1.92 -18.31 33.29
N TRP A 341 1.58 -17.02 33.16
CA TRP A 341 2.09 -16.15 32.09
C TRP A 341 3.63 -16.10 32.10
N LYS A 342 4.22 -15.88 33.27
CA LYS A 342 5.67 -15.76 33.45
C LYS A 342 6.41 -17.06 33.14
N LEU A 343 5.87 -18.20 33.58
CA LEU A 343 6.42 -19.52 33.25
C LEU A 343 6.40 -19.79 31.75
N ASN A 344 5.33 -19.40 31.05
CA ASN A 344 5.25 -19.50 29.59
C ASN A 344 6.29 -18.60 28.91
N LEU A 345 6.44 -17.35 29.37
CA LEU A 345 7.45 -16.43 28.86
C LEU A 345 8.87 -17.00 28.97
N LEU A 346 9.24 -17.50 30.15
CA LEU A 346 10.55 -18.10 30.38
C LEU A 346 10.75 -19.39 29.58
N SER A 347 9.71 -20.21 29.42
CA SER A 347 9.78 -21.45 28.61
C SER A 347 10.05 -21.13 27.13
N LYS A 348 9.34 -20.15 26.55
CA LYS A 348 9.62 -19.69 25.18
C LYS A 348 11.02 -19.10 25.04
N THR A 349 11.43 -18.31 26.04
CA THR A 349 12.78 -17.73 26.08
C THR A 349 13.85 -18.82 26.06
N HIS A 350 13.64 -19.91 26.81
CA HIS A 350 14.53 -21.07 26.81
C HIS A 350 14.62 -21.72 25.43
N GLU A 351 13.49 -21.98 24.77
CA GLU A 351 13.44 -22.54 23.42
C GLU A 351 14.16 -21.65 22.39
N ASN A 352 13.92 -20.34 22.45
CA ASN A 352 14.57 -19.37 21.58
C ASN A 352 16.10 -19.38 21.78
N MET A 353 16.56 -19.42 23.04
CA MET A 353 17.98 -19.48 23.32
C MET A 353 18.63 -20.81 22.90
N LEU A 354 17.96 -21.96 23.07
CA LEU A 354 18.44 -23.23 22.54
C LEU A 354 18.59 -23.15 21.01
N ASN A 355 17.63 -22.51 20.34
CA ASN A 355 17.71 -22.30 18.89
C ASN A 355 18.88 -21.37 18.51
N TYR A 356 19.13 -20.29 19.25
CA TYR A 356 20.29 -19.42 19.01
C TYR A 356 21.61 -20.15 19.26
N GLU A 357 21.73 -20.90 20.35
CA GLU A 357 22.93 -21.70 20.66
C GLU A 357 23.22 -22.75 19.57
N LYS A 358 22.17 -23.29 18.93
CA LYS A 358 22.28 -24.27 17.85
C LYS A 358 22.55 -23.65 16.48
N ASN A 359 21.90 -22.54 16.16
CA ASN A 359 21.79 -22.03 14.77
C ASN A 359 22.34 -20.61 14.58
N ASN A 360 22.51 -19.83 15.65
CA ASN A 360 23.01 -18.45 15.62
C ASN A 360 23.93 -18.17 16.82
N SER A 361 25.09 -18.83 16.83
CA SER A 361 26.00 -18.80 17.98
C SER A 361 26.55 -17.40 18.29
N THR A 362 26.62 -16.53 17.28
CA THR A 362 26.99 -15.11 17.43
C THR A 362 25.97 -14.34 18.26
N LEU A 363 24.67 -14.50 17.97
CA LEU A 363 23.61 -13.87 18.77
C LEU A 363 23.58 -14.45 20.18
N ALA A 364 23.68 -15.77 20.32
CA ALA A 364 23.74 -16.42 21.64
C ALA A 364 24.92 -15.92 22.47
N TYR A 365 26.10 -15.72 21.85
CA TYR A 365 27.27 -15.15 22.51
C TYR A 365 27.01 -13.71 22.99
N SER A 366 26.45 -12.86 22.12
CA SER A 366 26.14 -11.46 22.46
C SER A 366 25.14 -11.36 23.61
N ILE A 367 24.06 -12.14 23.59
CA ILE A 367 23.08 -12.17 24.69
C ILE A 367 23.72 -12.61 26.02
N LYS A 368 24.52 -13.69 25.98
CA LYS A 368 25.12 -14.25 27.21
C LYS A 368 26.19 -13.35 27.81
N THR A 369 26.98 -12.69 26.98
CA THR A 369 28.16 -11.93 27.44
C THR A 369 27.94 -10.42 27.48
N GLY A 370 26.91 -9.91 26.78
CA GLY A 370 26.74 -8.49 26.52
C GLY A 370 27.80 -7.90 25.57
N GLN A 371 28.56 -8.74 24.87
CA GLN A 371 29.64 -8.33 23.97
C GLN A 371 29.42 -8.85 22.56
N ASP A 372 29.65 -7.99 21.58
CA ASP A 372 29.59 -8.38 20.18
C ASP A 372 30.93 -8.98 19.71
N LEU A 373 30.82 -9.98 18.83
CA LEU A 373 31.98 -10.54 18.14
C LEU A 373 32.51 -9.55 17.10
N THR A 374 33.80 -9.66 16.77
CA THR A 374 34.40 -8.83 15.72
C THR A 374 33.71 -9.10 14.39
N VAL A 375 33.17 -8.06 13.76
CA VAL A 375 32.49 -8.17 12.46
C VAL A 375 33.52 -8.43 11.37
N VAL A 376 33.31 -9.50 10.60
CA VAL A 376 34.17 -9.86 9.47
C VAL A 376 33.38 -9.73 8.17
N PRO A 377 33.76 -8.82 7.26
CA PRO A 377 33.05 -8.64 5.98
C PRO A 377 33.06 -9.92 5.12
N THR A 378 31.91 -10.26 4.52
CA THR A 378 31.75 -11.50 3.72
C THR A 378 32.75 -11.57 2.56
N ASN A 379 33.02 -10.45 1.88
CA ASN A 379 34.02 -10.36 0.80
C ASN A 379 35.45 -10.68 1.27
N ALA A 380 35.81 -10.32 2.51
CA ALA A 380 37.11 -10.65 3.09
C ALA A 380 37.23 -12.16 3.38
N ILE A 381 36.12 -12.81 3.75
CA ILE A 381 36.05 -14.28 3.92
C ILE A 381 36.24 -14.97 2.56
N LEU A 382 35.52 -14.51 1.54
CA LEU A 382 35.57 -15.09 0.18
C LEU A 382 36.95 -14.96 -0.47
N SER A 383 37.66 -13.86 -0.22
CA SER A 383 39.02 -13.63 -0.73
C SER A 383 40.11 -14.40 0.04
N GLY A 384 39.76 -15.10 1.14
CA GLY A 384 40.74 -15.78 1.98
C GLY A 384 41.71 -14.83 2.68
N ASN A 385 41.27 -13.60 2.97
CA ASN A 385 42.10 -12.57 3.57
C ASN A 385 42.66 -13.05 4.94
N PRO A 386 43.98 -12.93 5.20
CA PRO A 386 44.59 -13.42 6.43
C PRO A 386 44.05 -12.77 7.71
N GLU A 387 43.77 -11.46 7.69
CA GLU A 387 43.20 -10.77 8.85
C GLU A 387 41.79 -11.26 9.17
N ALA A 388 40.96 -11.50 8.14
CA ALA A 388 39.62 -12.06 8.28
C ALA A 388 39.65 -13.48 8.87
N ILE A 389 40.58 -14.33 8.40
CA ILE A 389 40.78 -15.69 8.96
C ILE A 389 41.16 -15.59 10.44
N ALA A 390 42.11 -14.71 10.79
CA ALA A 390 42.54 -14.53 12.17
C ALA A 390 41.40 -14.02 13.08
N ALA A 391 40.59 -13.08 12.61
CA ALA A 391 39.42 -12.57 13.32
C ALA A 391 38.37 -13.66 13.54
N LEU A 392 38.06 -14.47 12.52
CA LEU A 392 37.14 -15.61 12.66
C LEU A 392 37.66 -16.66 13.64
N SER A 393 38.96 -16.98 13.59
CA SER A 393 39.58 -17.88 14.57
C SER A 393 39.46 -17.35 16.01
N LYS A 394 39.58 -16.03 16.20
CA LYS A 394 39.36 -15.41 17.52
C LYS A 394 37.89 -15.53 17.95
N ASN A 395 36.95 -15.22 17.06
CA ASN A 395 35.51 -15.34 17.34
C ASN A 395 35.13 -16.77 17.74
N ILE A 396 35.63 -17.78 17.03
CA ILE A 396 35.40 -19.21 17.34
C ILE A 396 35.94 -19.57 18.71
N LYS A 397 37.13 -19.08 19.08
CA LYS A 397 37.70 -19.30 20.42
C LYS A 397 36.84 -18.65 21.51
N SER A 398 36.34 -17.44 21.28
CA SER A 398 35.43 -16.75 22.22
C SER A 398 34.13 -17.53 22.42
N ILE A 399 33.48 -17.95 21.33
CA ILE A 399 32.26 -18.77 21.39
C ILE A 399 32.55 -20.09 22.12
N HIS A 400 33.65 -20.77 21.76
CA HIS A 400 33.99 -22.05 22.38
C HIS A 400 34.27 -21.92 23.88
N ALA A 401 35.02 -20.90 24.31
CA ALA A 401 35.28 -20.63 25.72
C ALA A 401 33.97 -20.35 26.48
N ASN A 402 33.09 -19.53 25.91
CA ASN A 402 31.78 -19.25 26.48
C ASN A 402 30.89 -20.51 26.58
N ASN A 403 30.92 -21.36 25.56
CA ASN A 403 30.17 -22.61 25.55
C ASN A 403 30.67 -23.57 26.65
N VAL A 404 31.99 -23.67 26.84
CA VAL A 404 32.58 -24.49 27.92
C VAL A 404 32.18 -23.95 29.30
N LEU A 405 32.27 -22.64 29.53
CA LEU A 405 31.89 -22.02 30.81
C LEU A 405 30.42 -22.28 31.17
N ASN A 406 29.53 -22.24 30.17
CA ASN A 406 28.09 -22.38 30.36
C ASN A 406 27.57 -23.81 30.13
N GLY A 407 28.46 -24.82 30.05
CA GLY A 407 28.06 -26.23 29.81
C GLY A 407 27.29 -26.45 28.50
N THR A 408 27.43 -25.58 27.50
CA THR A 408 26.66 -25.61 26.26
C THR A 408 27.41 -26.40 25.17
N VAL A 409 26.74 -27.35 24.51
CA VAL A 409 27.30 -28.09 23.34
C VAL A 409 26.66 -27.57 22.04
N GLY A 410 26.74 -26.24 21.85
CA GLY A 410 26.14 -25.52 20.73
C GLY A 410 27.05 -25.44 19.49
N SER A 411 26.55 -24.78 18.44
CA SER A 411 27.31 -24.50 17.22
C SER A 411 28.49 -23.58 17.52
N LEU A 412 29.60 -23.81 16.82
CA LEU A 412 30.78 -22.93 16.85
C LEU A 412 30.88 -22.05 15.59
N ASN A 413 29.81 -21.94 14.80
CA ASN A 413 29.78 -21.14 13.59
C ASN A 413 29.68 -19.63 13.94
N PRO A 414 30.71 -18.81 13.66
CA PRO A 414 30.76 -17.39 14.04
C PRO A 414 29.97 -16.46 13.10
N PHE A 415 29.29 -17.00 12.08
CA PHE A 415 28.57 -16.20 11.09
C PHE A 415 27.16 -15.85 11.57
N SER A 416 26.78 -14.59 11.37
CA SER A 416 25.38 -14.18 11.49
C SER A 416 24.50 -14.86 10.45
N THR A 417 23.18 -14.89 10.67
CA THR A 417 22.22 -15.46 9.71
C THR A 417 22.33 -14.80 8.32
N GLN A 418 22.57 -13.49 8.28
CA GLN A 418 22.77 -12.74 7.05
C GLN A 418 24.04 -13.20 6.31
N GLN A 419 25.17 -13.31 7.01
CA GLN A 419 26.43 -13.79 6.41
C GLN A 419 26.29 -15.23 5.90
N GLN A 420 25.60 -16.11 6.64
CA GLN A 420 25.33 -17.47 6.18
C GLN A 420 24.51 -17.47 4.89
N SER A 421 23.49 -16.60 4.78
CA SER A 421 22.70 -16.45 3.56
C SER A 421 23.55 -15.99 2.37
N GLU A 422 24.38 -14.96 2.55
CA GLU A 422 25.27 -14.44 1.51
C GLU A 422 26.29 -15.49 1.03
N LEU A 423 26.91 -16.22 1.97
CA LEU A 423 27.87 -17.28 1.66
C LEU A 423 27.20 -18.46 0.94
N LYS A 424 25.94 -18.80 1.29
CA LYS A 424 25.15 -19.81 0.56
C LYS A 424 24.83 -19.35 -0.87
N GLN A 425 24.40 -18.10 -1.05
CA GLN A 425 24.12 -17.56 -2.38
C GLN A 425 25.37 -17.55 -3.27
N PHE A 426 26.53 -17.20 -2.70
CA PHE A 426 27.80 -17.37 -3.38
C PHE A 426 28.06 -18.83 -3.72
N TRP A 427 27.91 -19.73 -2.75
CA TRP A 427 28.15 -21.17 -2.90
C TRP A 427 27.37 -21.78 -4.07
N GLU A 428 26.08 -21.47 -4.20
CA GLU A 428 25.21 -21.99 -5.25
C GLU A 428 25.68 -21.61 -6.66
N LYS A 429 26.32 -20.45 -6.82
CA LYS A 429 26.78 -19.91 -8.10
C LYS A 429 28.27 -20.13 -8.38
N ALA A 430 29.04 -20.44 -7.33
CA ALA A 430 30.49 -20.56 -7.40
C ALA A 430 30.95 -21.76 -8.25
N LYS A 431 32.06 -21.59 -8.97
CA LYS A 431 32.74 -22.69 -9.67
C LYS A 431 33.47 -23.57 -8.65
N PRO A 432 33.77 -24.85 -8.97
CA PRO A 432 34.44 -25.76 -8.03
C PRO A 432 35.75 -25.22 -7.42
N GLY A 433 36.55 -24.45 -8.17
CA GLY A 433 37.78 -23.81 -7.65
C GLY A 433 37.51 -22.74 -6.59
N ASP A 434 36.47 -21.92 -6.81
CA ASP A 434 36.05 -20.87 -5.87
C ASP A 434 35.43 -21.51 -4.62
N LYS A 435 34.62 -22.57 -4.81
CA LYS A 435 34.10 -23.41 -3.71
C LYS A 435 35.23 -23.97 -2.86
N LEU A 436 36.26 -24.54 -3.46
CA LEU A 436 37.41 -25.09 -2.74
C LEU A 436 38.18 -24.00 -1.96
N SER A 437 38.33 -22.81 -2.55
CA SER A 437 39.00 -21.67 -1.91
C SER A 437 38.23 -21.19 -0.67
N LEU A 438 36.90 -21.08 -0.77
CA LEU A 438 36.04 -20.77 0.37
C LEU A 438 36.14 -21.85 1.45
N LEU A 439 35.96 -23.14 1.10
CA LEU A 439 36.08 -24.25 2.05
C LEU A 439 37.40 -24.24 2.81
N THR A 440 38.50 -23.96 2.10
CA THR A 440 39.85 -23.90 2.68
C THR A 440 39.98 -22.72 3.66
N SER A 441 39.40 -21.56 3.33
CA SER A 441 39.39 -20.39 4.20
C SER A 441 38.58 -20.65 5.48
N LEU A 442 37.43 -21.32 5.37
CA LEU A 442 36.63 -21.78 6.53
C LEU A 442 37.40 -22.78 7.39
N TYR A 443 38.07 -23.75 6.76
CA TYR A 443 38.88 -24.73 7.47
C TYR A 443 40.04 -24.08 8.23
N LYS A 444 40.79 -23.16 7.60
CA LYS A 444 41.85 -22.39 8.27
C LYS A 444 41.31 -21.56 9.44
N SER A 445 40.16 -20.92 9.24
CA SER A 445 39.48 -20.12 10.28
C SER A 445 39.12 -20.95 11.51
N SER A 446 38.88 -22.26 11.36
CA SER A 446 38.57 -23.15 12.48
C SER A 446 39.71 -23.33 13.49
N ALA A 447 40.95 -22.92 13.14
CA ALA A 447 42.13 -23.04 14.00
C ALA A 447 42.34 -24.44 14.61
N GLY A 448 42.02 -25.49 13.85
CA GLY A 448 42.16 -26.88 14.27
C GLY A 448 40.98 -27.42 15.09
N ASN A 449 39.93 -26.64 15.32
CA ASN A 449 38.70 -27.12 15.95
C ASN A 449 37.80 -27.83 14.91
N ALA A 450 37.75 -29.16 15.00
CA ALA A 450 37.00 -29.99 14.06
C ALA A 450 35.49 -29.71 14.04
N ASN A 451 34.91 -29.31 15.18
CA ASN A 451 33.49 -28.94 15.29
C ASN A 451 33.23 -27.59 14.62
N ALA A 452 34.09 -26.60 14.83
CA ALA A 452 33.95 -25.30 14.17
C ALA A 452 34.08 -25.43 12.64
N SER A 453 35.05 -26.21 12.17
CA SER A 453 35.18 -26.51 10.73
C SER A 453 33.92 -27.18 10.19
N ARG A 454 33.39 -28.17 10.91
CA ARG A 454 32.14 -28.85 10.54
C ARG A 454 30.98 -27.86 10.47
N ASP A 455 30.77 -27.07 11.51
CA ASP A 455 29.59 -26.21 11.65
C ASP A 455 29.59 -25.07 10.61
N MET A 456 30.75 -24.46 10.34
CA MET A 456 30.89 -23.45 9.29
C MET A 456 30.65 -24.05 7.89
N ILE A 457 31.28 -25.18 7.57
CA ILE A 457 31.12 -25.81 6.26
C ILE A 457 29.69 -26.31 6.07
N LYS A 458 29.12 -26.98 7.08
CA LYS A 458 27.71 -27.44 7.06
C LYS A 458 26.75 -26.29 6.87
N GLY A 459 26.99 -25.17 7.54
CA GLY A 459 26.17 -23.97 7.45
C GLY A 459 26.12 -23.34 6.06
N ILE A 460 27.01 -23.71 5.12
CA ILE A 460 27.09 -23.12 3.78
C ILE A 460 26.92 -24.18 2.69
N ALA A 461 27.69 -25.26 2.77
CA ALA A 461 27.82 -26.29 1.74
C ALA A 461 27.00 -27.56 2.02
N GLY A 462 26.33 -27.65 3.16
CA GLY A 462 25.55 -28.83 3.56
C GLY A 462 26.37 -29.95 4.20
N ASP A 463 25.76 -31.13 4.32
CA ASP A 463 26.24 -32.19 5.21
C ASP A 463 27.31 -33.13 4.62
N SER A 464 27.64 -33.00 3.32
CA SER A 464 28.59 -33.91 2.67
C SER A 464 29.98 -33.84 3.31
N GLY A 465 30.47 -34.99 3.77
CA GLY A 465 31.81 -35.13 4.33
C GLY A 465 32.93 -34.84 3.31
N ALA A 466 32.61 -34.91 2.01
CA ALA A 466 33.51 -34.61 0.90
C ALA A 466 34.11 -33.19 1.00
N TYR A 467 33.30 -32.20 1.37
CA TYR A 467 33.74 -30.81 1.47
C TYR A 467 34.72 -30.58 2.61
N ARG A 468 34.48 -31.20 3.76
CA ARG A 468 35.38 -31.13 4.92
C ARG A 468 36.73 -31.77 4.62
N LEU A 469 36.73 -32.94 3.98
CA LEU A 469 37.98 -33.60 3.61
C LEU A 469 38.73 -32.80 2.55
N SER A 470 38.03 -32.28 1.54
CA SER A 470 38.64 -31.45 0.48
C SER A 470 39.34 -30.22 1.04
N ALA A 471 38.71 -29.52 1.99
CA ALA A 471 39.31 -28.37 2.65
C ALA A 471 40.62 -28.73 3.38
N SER A 472 40.61 -29.86 4.12
CA SER A 472 41.78 -30.39 4.82
C SER A 472 42.90 -30.79 3.85
N LEU A 473 42.57 -31.50 2.76
CA LEU A 473 43.53 -31.92 1.74
C LEU A 473 44.17 -30.71 1.05
N ASN A 474 43.37 -29.71 0.66
CA ASN A 474 43.89 -28.50 0.05
C ASN A 474 44.78 -27.70 1.01
N ASN A 475 44.40 -27.62 2.29
CA ASN A 475 45.24 -27.00 3.32
C ASN A 475 46.60 -27.72 3.50
N ARG A 476 46.68 -29.01 3.16
CA ARG A 476 47.92 -29.81 3.13
C ARG A 476 48.69 -29.71 1.81
N GLY A 477 48.24 -28.91 0.85
CA GLY A 477 48.87 -28.77 -0.48
C GLY A 477 48.45 -29.83 -1.50
N LEU A 478 47.42 -30.65 -1.21
CA LEU A 478 46.91 -31.67 -2.13
C LEU A 478 45.77 -31.11 -3.00
N GLN A 479 46.04 -29.99 -3.68
CA GLN A 479 45.04 -29.20 -4.40
C GLN A 479 44.35 -30.00 -5.50
N ASP A 480 45.08 -30.83 -6.25
CA ASP A 480 44.50 -31.62 -7.33
C ASP A 480 43.42 -32.58 -6.82
N ILE A 481 43.73 -33.34 -5.77
CA ILE A 481 42.79 -34.31 -5.18
C ILE A 481 41.58 -33.58 -4.58
N ALA A 482 41.83 -32.49 -3.85
CA ALA A 482 40.77 -31.68 -3.28
C ALA A 482 39.85 -31.08 -4.35
N GLY A 483 40.42 -30.56 -5.43
CA GLY A 483 39.67 -30.02 -6.58
C GLY A 483 38.83 -31.08 -7.28
N GLN A 484 39.36 -32.29 -7.44
CA GLN A 484 38.61 -33.43 -7.99
C GLN A 484 37.40 -33.79 -7.11
N ILE A 485 37.58 -33.86 -5.79
CA ILE A 485 36.48 -34.16 -4.85
C ILE A 485 35.41 -33.07 -4.92
N VAL A 486 35.78 -31.78 -4.82
CA VAL A 486 34.78 -30.69 -4.89
C VAL A 486 34.06 -30.68 -6.24
N THR A 487 34.78 -30.88 -7.34
CA THR A 487 34.17 -30.93 -8.68
C THR A 487 33.22 -32.12 -8.82
N GLY A 488 33.62 -33.29 -8.35
CA GLY A 488 32.78 -34.49 -8.41
C GLY A 488 31.54 -34.40 -7.52
N GLN A 489 31.65 -33.80 -6.34
CA GLN A 489 30.50 -33.53 -5.48
C GLN A 489 29.53 -32.53 -6.13
N ASP A 490 30.04 -31.47 -6.77
CA ASP A 490 29.21 -30.51 -7.52
C ASP A 490 28.47 -31.17 -8.70
N LEU A 491 29.13 -32.12 -9.40
CA LEU A 491 28.49 -32.92 -10.45
C LEU A 491 27.35 -33.79 -9.92
N ILE A 492 27.52 -34.40 -8.74
CA ILE A 492 26.48 -35.21 -8.09
C ILE A 492 25.29 -34.32 -7.67
N GLU A 493 25.55 -33.20 -7.02
CA GLU A 493 24.51 -32.27 -6.53
C GLU A 493 23.69 -31.67 -7.67
N LYS A 494 24.32 -31.36 -8.81
CA LYS A 494 23.64 -30.89 -10.03
C LYS A 494 22.94 -32.01 -10.81
N GLY A 495 23.05 -33.27 -10.36
CA GLY A 495 22.47 -34.43 -11.03
C GLY A 495 23.13 -34.81 -12.36
N LEU A 496 24.30 -34.24 -12.67
CA LEU A 496 25.04 -34.47 -13.91
C LEU A 496 25.74 -35.83 -13.94
N VAL A 497 26.04 -36.39 -12.76
CA VAL A 497 26.57 -37.75 -12.59
C VAL A 497 25.75 -38.48 -11.54
N LYS A 498 25.22 -39.66 -11.89
CA LYS A 498 24.56 -40.57 -10.95
C LYS A 498 25.45 -41.78 -10.69
N VAL A 499 25.70 -42.05 -9.41
CA VAL A 499 26.53 -43.15 -8.93
C VAL A 499 25.63 -44.20 -8.27
N ASP A 500 25.91 -45.48 -8.51
CA ASP A 500 25.30 -46.59 -7.77
C ASP A 500 25.72 -46.53 -6.27
N GLU A 501 24.83 -45.99 -5.44
CA GLU A 501 25.12 -45.76 -4.02
C GLU A 501 25.30 -47.06 -3.23
N SER A 502 24.52 -48.09 -3.54
CA SER A 502 24.61 -49.39 -2.85
C SER A 502 25.91 -50.10 -3.20
N GLY A 503 26.24 -50.14 -4.50
CA GLY A 503 27.50 -50.70 -4.98
C GLY A 503 28.69 -49.96 -4.38
N LEU A 504 28.71 -48.63 -4.43
CA LEU A 504 29.82 -47.84 -3.93
C LEU A 504 30.02 -47.99 -2.41
N THR A 505 28.93 -48.04 -1.65
CA THR A 505 29.00 -48.25 -0.19
C THR A 505 29.65 -49.58 0.15
N LYS A 506 29.25 -50.67 -0.52
CA LYS A 506 29.85 -52.00 -0.31
C LYS A 506 31.33 -52.03 -0.65
N HIS A 507 31.73 -51.43 -1.77
CA HIS A 507 33.14 -51.35 -2.16
C HIS A 507 33.95 -50.52 -1.16
N THR A 508 33.38 -49.41 -0.67
CA THR A 508 34.02 -48.55 0.33
C THR A 508 34.17 -49.27 1.67
N GLU A 509 33.15 -50.02 2.11
CA GLU A 509 33.20 -50.86 3.30
C GLU A 509 34.32 -51.91 3.20
N ALA A 510 34.37 -52.65 2.10
CA ALA A 510 35.43 -53.61 1.86
C ALA A 510 36.82 -52.96 1.82
N TYR A 511 36.95 -51.78 1.20
CA TYR A 511 38.21 -51.05 1.14
C TYR A 511 38.64 -50.54 2.52
N LEU A 512 37.74 -50.00 3.34
CA LEU A 512 38.08 -49.41 4.64
C LEU A 512 38.09 -50.42 5.79
N ALA A 513 37.85 -51.71 5.52
CA ALA A 513 37.94 -52.78 6.50
C ALA A 513 39.27 -52.73 7.28
N GLY A 514 39.17 -52.72 8.61
CA GLY A 514 40.32 -52.60 9.52
C GLY A 514 40.77 -51.18 9.82
N ILE A 515 40.23 -50.15 9.14
CA ILE A 515 40.50 -48.73 9.40
C ILE A 515 39.31 -48.07 10.11
N THR A 516 38.13 -48.18 9.51
CA THR A 516 36.87 -47.68 10.07
C THR A 516 35.69 -48.52 9.59
N SER A 517 34.50 -48.30 10.13
CA SER A 517 33.33 -49.15 9.92
C SER A 517 32.07 -48.32 9.62
N PRO A 518 31.10 -48.85 8.87
CA PRO A 518 29.81 -48.22 8.67
C PRO A 518 29.17 -47.75 9.98
N GLY A 519 28.46 -46.62 9.93
CA GLY A 519 27.85 -45.97 11.09
C GLY A 519 28.79 -45.05 11.88
N LYS A 520 30.10 -45.07 11.64
CA LYS A 520 31.03 -44.10 12.24
C LYS A 520 31.15 -42.81 11.41
N PRO A 521 31.33 -41.63 12.06
CA PRO A 521 31.43 -40.36 11.34
C PRO A 521 32.59 -40.26 10.34
N ASP A 522 33.73 -40.87 10.66
CA ASP A 522 34.90 -40.92 9.79
C ASP A 522 34.69 -41.81 8.56
N PHE A 523 33.98 -42.94 8.69
CA PHE A 523 33.56 -43.75 7.54
C PHE A 523 32.72 -42.93 6.57
N GLN A 524 31.73 -42.17 7.06
CA GLN A 524 30.88 -41.35 6.19
C GLN A 524 31.67 -40.29 5.43
N ILE A 525 32.65 -39.64 6.10
CA ILE A 525 33.54 -38.68 5.43
C ILE A 525 34.30 -39.32 4.28
N TYR A 526 34.85 -40.53 4.48
CA TYR A 526 35.54 -41.24 3.41
C TYR A 526 34.59 -41.69 2.31
N LEU A 527 33.41 -42.22 2.65
CA LEU A 527 32.40 -42.64 1.67
C LEU A 527 31.98 -41.48 0.77
N ASP A 528 31.61 -40.34 1.35
CA ASP A 528 31.22 -39.14 0.60
C ASP A 528 32.35 -38.65 -0.31
N SER A 529 33.58 -38.66 0.22
CA SER A 529 34.76 -38.20 -0.53
C SER A 529 35.13 -39.15 -1.68
N ILE A 530 35.03 -40.46 -1.46
CA ILE A 530 35.26 -41.49 -2.48
C ILE A 530 34.19 -41.40 -3.56
N LYS A 531 32.91 -41.24 -3.16
CA LYS A 531 31.80 -41.02 -4.09
C LYS A 531 32.04 -39.82 -4.98
N ALA A 532 32.43 -38.70 -4.38
CA ALA A 532 32.72 -37.48 -5.10
C ALA A 532 33.93 -37.63 -6.06
N ASN A 533 35.08 -38.14 -5.58
CA ASN A 533 36.24 -38.35 -6.46
C ASN A 533 35.93 -39.35 -7.58
N TYR A 534 35.17 -40.41 -7.28
CA TYR A 534 34.72 -41.39 -8.27
C TYR A 534 33.83 -40.75 -9.34
N ALA A 535 32.85 -39.92 -8.95
CA ALA A 535 32.00 -39.20 -9.90
C ALA A 535 32.82 -38.30 -10.84
N TYR A 536 33.85 -37.62 -10.33
CA TYR A 536 34.80 -36.87 -11.16
C TYR A 536 35.53 -37.78 -12.16
N LEU A 537 36.07 -38.91 -11.70
CA LEU A 537 36.80 -39.85 -12.55
C LEU A 537 35.90 -40.49 -13.62
N VAL A 538 34.65 -40.80 -13.27
CA VAL A 538 33.62 -41.30 -14.20
C VAL A 538 33.31 -40.25 -15.27
N GLN A 539 33.19 -38.98 -14.89
CA GLN A 539 32.96 -37.90 -15.84
C GLN A 539 34.12 -37.73 -16.84
N LYS A 540 35.34 -38.12 -16.47
CA LYS A 540 36.53 -38.07 -17.31
C LYS A 540 36.77 -39.33 -18.16
N SER A 541 36.05 -40.42 -17.91
CA SER A 541 36.31 -41.72 -18.56
C SER A 541 35.43 -42.02 -19.78
N GLU A 542 34.91 -40.98 -20.45
CA GLU A 542 34.15 -41.07 -21.72
C GLU A 542 32.87 -41.95 -21.67
N LYS A 543 32.27 -42.14 -20.49
CA LYS A 543 31.06 -42.98 -20.31
C LYS A 543 29.80 -42.35 -20.95
N VAL A 544 28.86 -43.21 -21.36
CA VAL A 544 27.62 -42.83 -22.09
C VAL A 544 26.62 -42.05 -21.21
N THR A 545 25.98 -41.04 -21.79
CA THR A 545 24.94 -40.21 -21.14
C THR A 545 23.52 -40.74 -21.35
N ASP A 546 22.60 -40.38 -20.46
CA ASP A 546 21.16 -40.58 -20.63
C ASP A 546 20.55 -39.62 -21.67
N SER A 547 19.24 -39.76 -21.91
CA SER A 547 18.48 -38.91 -22.84
C SER A 547 18.42 -37.44 -22.45
N LYS A 548 18.84 -37.09 -21.23
CA LYS A 548 18.94 -35.72 -20.71
C LYS A 548 20.39 -35.22 -20.66
N GLY A 549 21.35 -36.00 -21.17
CA GLY A 549 22.77 -35.66 -21.17
C GLY A 549 23.51 -35.93 -19.86
N ASN A 550 22.91 -36.63 -18.88
CA ASN A 550 23.56 -36.96 -17.60
C ASN A 550 24.32 -38.29 -17.70
N ILE A 551 25.46 -38.41 -17.02
CA ILE A 551 26.22 -39.66 -17.01
C ILE A 551 25.56 -40.64 -16.03
N LEU A 552 25.13 -41.79 -16.53
CA LEU A 552 24.57 -42.89 -15.73
C LEU A 552 25.60 -43.98 -15.53
N ASN A 553 26.05 -44.18 -14.29
CA ASN A 553 26.91 -45.30 -13.96
C ASN A 553 26.17 -46.36 -13.13
N LYS A 554 25.66 -47.40 -13.81
CA LYS A 554 24.82 -48.45 -13.22
C LYS A 554 25.60 -49.51 -12.45
N THR A 555 26.92 -49.61 -12.66
CA THR A 555 27.80 -50.57 -11.97
C THR A 555 29.07 -49.87 -11.54
N ILE A 556 29.72 -50.34 -10.48
CA ILE A 556 30.99 -49.78 -10.03
C ILE A 556 32.12 -50.28 -10.95
N ASP A 557 32.84 -49.34 -11.56
CA ASP A 557 34.07 -49.59 -12.31
C ASP A 557 35.22 -49.73 -11.31
N GLU A 558 35.75 -50.95 -11.16
CA GLU A 558 36.72 -51.27 -10.12
C GLU A 558 38.01 -50.46 -10.22
N GLU A 559 38.48 -50.16 -11.44
CA GLU A 559 39.70 -49.38 -11.64
C GLU A 559 39.51 -47.93 -11.18
N LEU A 560 38.39 -47.32 -11.59
CA LEU A 560 38.05 -45.95 -11.18
C LEU A 560 37.78 -45.87 -9.67
N PHE A 561 37.12 -46.89 -9.09
CA PHE A 561 36.90 -46.97 -7.65
C PHE A 561 38.22 -47.06 -6.89
N ASN A 562 39.12 -47.98 -7.28
CA ASN A 562 40.41 -48.15 -6.62
C ASN A 562 41.26 -46.88 -6.73
N LYS A 563 41.20 -46.18 -7.86
CA LYS A 563 41.84 -44.87 -8.05
C LYS A 563 41.23 -43.80 -7.13
N ALA A 564 39.90 -43.72 -7.04
CA ALA A 564 39.20 -42.80 -6.15
C ALA A 564 39.55 -43.04 -4.69
N ALA A 565 39.49 -44.30 -4.25
CA ALA A 565 39.84 -44.71 -2.88
C ALA A 565 41.30 -44.37 -2.56
N LYS A 566 42.23 -44.62 -3.47
CA LYS A 566 43.64 -44.25 -3.31
C LYS A 566 43.84 -42.74 -3.24
N ASN A 567 43.20 -41.96 -4.12
CA ASN A 567 43.27 -40.50 -4.12
C ASN A 567 42.79 -39.93 -2.79
N VAL A 568 41.63 -40.39 -2.30
CA VAL A 568 41.03 -39.91 -1.06
C VAL A 568 41.88 -40.28 0.16
N THR A 569 42.38 -41.51 0.22
CA THR A 569 42.98 -42.06 1.45
C THR A 569 44.51 -42.04 1.51
N GLY A 570 45.20 -41.77 0.40
CA GLY A 570 46.66 -41.94 0.30
C GLY A 570 47.10 -43.40 0.11
N GLY A 571 46.14 -44.33 0.13
CA GLY A 571 46.36 -45.77 0.11
C GLY A 571 46.53 -46.37 1.50
N LYS A 572 46.49 -47.70 1.56
CA LYS A 572 46.59 -48.46 2.81
C LYS A 572 47.97 -49.07 2.97
N PHE A 573 48.31 -49.42 4.20
CA PHE A 573 49.44 -50.28 4.55
C PHE A 573 48.99 -51.26 5.63
N THR A 574 49.34 -52.53 5.46
CA THR A 574 49.07 -53.57 6.46
C THR A 574 50.38 -53.92 7.15
N SER A 575 50.43 -53.76 8.47
CA SER A 575 51.53 -54.20 9.33
C SER A 575 51.08 -55.32 10.26
N GLY A 576 52.05 -56.08 10.77
CA GLY A 576 51.79 -57.26 11.59
C GLY A 576 51.52 -58.53 10.80
N GLY A 577 51.70 -59.68 11.43
CA GLY A 577 51.17 -60.94 10.92
C GLY A 577 52.06 -62.18 10.91
N PHE A 578 53.15 -62.26 11.68
CA PHE A 578 53.81 -63.55 11.90
C PHE A 578 53.40 -64.27 13.21
N PHE A 579 53.22 -63.54 14.32
CA PHE A 579 52.72 -64.09 15.61
C PHE A 579 51.67 -63.20 16.34
N GLY A 580 51.18 -62.11 15.71
CA GLY A 580 50.32 -61.11 16.34
C GLY A 580 49.16 -60.61 15.47
N SER A 581 48.35 -59.68 16.02
CA SER A 581 47.21 -59.07 15.32
C SER A 581 47.67 -58.21 14.14
N LYS A 582 47.07 -58.39 12.97
CA LYS A 582 47.26 -57.51 11.81
C LYS A 582 46.58 -56.16 12.06
N SER A 583 47.20 -55.07 11.63
CA SER A 583 46.58 -53.74 11.58
C SER A 583 46.68 -53.15 10.19
N VAL A 584 45.64 -52.42 9.80
CA VAL A 584 45.60 -51.66 8.55
C VAL A 584 45.59 -50.18 8.89
N VAL A 585 46.52 -49.43 8.32
CA VAL A 585 46.61 -47.97 8.47
C VAL A 585 46.57 -47.28 7.11
N LEU A 586 46.17 -46.02 7.11
CA LEU A 586 46.30 -45.17 5.93
C LEU A 586 47.72 -44.62 5.82
N ARG A 587 48.21 -44.45 4.60
CA ARG A 587 49.51 -43.83 4.31
C ARG A 587 49.34 -42.34 4.01
N PRO A 588 50.38 -41.50 4.23
CA PRO A 588 50.35 -40.13 3.74
C PRO A 588 50.31 -40.14 2.20
N HIS A 589 49.54 -39.21 1.61
CA HIS A 589 49.40 -39.09 0.15
C HIS A 589 50.73 -38.92 -0.61
N THR A 590 51.76 -38.39 0.05
CA THR A 590 53.09 -38.17 -0.52
C THR A 590 54.00 -39.40 -0.45
N VAL A 591 53.59 -40.47 0.26
CA VAL A 591 54.44 -41.64 0.52
C VAL A 591 53.84 -42.87 -0.12
N GLY A 592 54.51 -43.39 -1.16
CA GLY A 592 54.17 -44.66 -1.79
C GLY A 592 54.35 -45.86 -0.85
N GLU A 593 53.68 -46.96 -1.14
CA GLU A 593 53.70 -48.16 -0.28
C GLU A 593 55.12 -48.73 -0.09
N LYS A 594 55.90 -48.77 -1.17
CA LYS A 594 57.30 -49.19 -1.13
C LYS A 594 58.14 -48.29 -0.21
N SER A 595 58.03 -46.96 -0.35
CA SER A 595 58.75 -46.01 0.52
C SER A 595 58.33 -46.13 1.98
N PHE A 596 57.02 -46.30 2.25
CA PHE A 596 56.54 -46.54 3.60
C PHE A 596 57.18 -47.79 4.23
N ARG A 597 57.20 -48.90 3.47
CA ARG A 597 57.84 -50.16 3.88
C ARG A 597 59.33 -49.98 4.16
N GLU A 598 60.07 -49.36 3.23
CA GLU A 598 61.51 -49.12 3.36
C GLU A 598 61.84 -48.24 4.58
N GLN A 599 61.02 -47.21 4.84
CA GLN A 599 61.18 -46.37 6.03
C GLN A 599 60.90 -47.14 7.32
N LEU A 600 59.91 -48.05 7.32
CA LEU A 600 59.59 -48.89 8.46
C LEU A 600 60.69 -49.96 8.70
N GLU A 601 61.24 -50.55 7.64
CA GLU A 601 62.40 -51.46 7.71
C GLU A 601 63.65 -50.72 8.22
N SER A 602 63.89 -49.49 7.77
CA SER A 602 64.97 -48.66 8.31
C SER A 602 64.73 -48.27 9.76
N PHE A 603 63.48 -48.05 10.17
CA PHE A 603 63.15 -47.81 11.58
C PHE A 603 63.41 -49.08 12.41
N ASN A 604 63.00 -50.24 11.89
CA ASN A 604 63.19 -51.53 12.54
C ASN A 604 64.66 -51.83 12.79
N SER A 605 65.49 -51.79 11.74
CA SER A 605 66.93 -52.07 11.83
C SER A 605 67.67 -51.17 12.83
N ARG A 606 67.23 -49.91 13.00
CA ARG A 606 67.84 -48.97 13.94
C ARG A 606 67.41 -49.17 15.38
N ASN A 607 66.18 -49.65 15.62
CA ASN A 607 65.57 -49.62 16.94
C ASN A 607 65.31 -51.01 17.53
N ALA A 608 65.15 -52.06 16.74
CA ALA A 608 64.65 -53.37 17.21
C ALA A 608 65.39 -53.89 18.45
N ARG A 609 66.73 -53.85 18.47
CA ARG A 609 67.53 -54.30 19.61
C ARG A 609 67.27 -53.51 20.91
N ASN A 610 67.07 -52.19 20.80
CA ASN A 610 66.80 -51.32 21.96
C ASN A 610 65.46 -51.65 22.63
N TYR A 611 64.56 -52.32 21.91
CA TYR A 611 63.23 -52.69 22.37
C TYR A 611 63.06 -54.21 22.55
N GLY A 612 64.17 -54.96 22.60
CA GLY A 612 64.18 -56.40 22.89
C GLY A 612 63.77 -57.30 21.73
N GLY A 613 63.75 -56.78 20.50
CA GLY A 613 63.43 -57.52 19.28
C GLY A 613 64.65 -58.03 18.51
N SER A 614 64.43 -58.93 17.55
CA SER A 614 65.44 -59.33 16.56
C SER A 614 65.50 -58.33 15.39
N ASP A 615 66.68 -58.19 14.77
CA ASP A 615 66.94 -57.20 13.71
C ASP A 615 66.08 -57.35 12.47
N LYS A 616 65.45 -58.52 12.28
CA LYS A 616 64.81 -58.84 11.00
C LYS A 616 63.42 -58.21 10.90
N ASP A 617 62.53 -58.40 11.89
CA ASP A 617 61.10 -58.09 11.70
C ASP A 617 60.33 -57.52 12.91
N PHE A 618 60.97 -57.21 14.04
CA PHE A 618 60.26 -56.85 15.28
C PHE A 618 59.17 -55.77 15.13
N PHE A 619 59.51 -54.60 14.57
CA PHE A 619 58.55 -53.51 14.34
C PHE A 619 57.65 -53.72 13.11
N LEU A 620 58.05 -54.59 12.17
CA LEU A 620 57.21 -54.96 11.03
C LEU A 620 56.04 -55.86 11.45
N ASP A 621 56.25 -56.67 12.49
CA ASP A 621 55.26 -57.57 13.07
C ASP A 621 54.30 -56.91 14.06
N LEU A 622 54.55 -55.66 14.43
CA LEU A 622 53.72 -54.95 15.40
C LEU A 622 52.58 -54.17 14.72
N PRO A 623 51.37 -54.19 15.33
CA PRO A 623 50.30 -53.32 14.90
C PRO A 623 50.70 -51.84 14.96
N LEU A 624 50.29 -51.08 13.93
CA LEU A 624 50.43 -49.63 13.83
C LEU A 624 49.09 -48.95 14.06
N GLU A 625 49.12 -47.78 14.71
CA GLU A 625 48.03 -46.82 14.77
C GLU A 625 48.52 -45.46 14.27
N GLN A 626 47.80 -44.85 13.34
CA GLN A 626 48.12 -43.50 12.86
C GLN A 626 47.71 -42.43 13.88
N ASP A 627 48.53 -41.41 14.05
CA ASP A 627 48.17 -40.25 14.87
C ASP A 627 46.97 -39.51 14.25
N PRO A 628 45.86 -39.33 14.99
CA PRO A 628 44.68 -38.64 14.47
C PRO A 628 44.92 -37.16 14.13
N LYS A 629 46.01 -36.54 14.62
CA LYS A 629 46.37 -35.14 14.36
C LYS A 629 47.47 -34.99 13.31
N ASN A 630 48.26 -36.03 13.06
CA ASN A 630 49.36 -35.97 12.11
C ASN A 630 49.43 -37.25 11.26
N PRO A 631 49.04 -37.20 9.97
CA PRO A 631 49.00 -38.39 9.13
C PRO A 631 50.39 -39.00 8.85
N TYR A 632 51.48 -38.31 9.18
CA TYR A 632 52.85 -38.78 9.01
C TYR A 632 53.41 -39.52 10.24
N VAL A 633 52.66 -39.56 11.35
CA VAL A 633 53.12 -40.17 12.62
C VAL A 633 52.29 -41.40 12.92
N TYR A 634 52.97 -42.47 13.35
CA TYR A 634 52.38 -43.74 13.70
C TYR A 634 52.94 -44.24 15.03
N TYR A 635 52.12 -44.95 15.80
CA TYR A 635 52.48 -45.52 17.07
C TYR A 635 52.37 -47.05 17.01
N PHE A 636 53.37 -47.72 17.57
CA PHE A 636 53.36 -49.18 17.66
C PHE A 636 52.56 -49.67 18.86
N LYS A 637 51.81 -50.74 18.68
CA LYS A 637 51.10 -51.45 19.75
C LYS A 637 51.68 -52.85 19.95
N ASN A 638 51.72 -53.28 21.20
CA ASN A 638 51.93 -54.66 21.58
C ASN A 638 50.71 -55.11 22.41
N GLY A 639 49.85 -55.93 21.82
CA GLY A 639 48.51 -56.21 22.35
C GLY A 639 47.68 -54.92 22.46
N THR A 640 47.16 -54.63 23.65
CA THR A 640 46.33 -53.43 23.92
C THR A 640 47.14 -52.20 24.32
N LYS A 641 48.45 -52.32 24.50
CA LYS A 641 49.32 -51.24 25.01
C LYS A 641 50.18 -50.64 23.91
N TYR A 642 50.45 -49.34 24.02
CA TYR A 642 51.45 -48.68 23.19
C TYR A 642 52.86 -49.01 23.66
N ILE A 643 53.78 -49.12 22.71
CA ILE A 643 55.20 -49.14 23.01
C ILE A 643 55.61 -47.73 23.39
N MET A 644 56.26 -47.58 24.54
CA MET A 644 56.73 -46.29 25.05
C MET A 644 58.14 -46.02 24.55
N ASP A 645 58.48 -44.75 24.35
CA ASP A 645 59.82 -44.32 23.98
C ASP A 645 60.83 -44.66 25.10
N ALA A 646 61.87 -45.44 24.78
CA ALA A 646 62.87 -45.87 25.75
C ALA A 646 63.82 -44.73 26.16
N THR A 647 63.88 -43.67 25.35
CA THR A 647 64.65 -42.45 25.67
C THR A 647 63.91 -41.54 26.65
N ASP A 648 62.58 -41.71 26.78
CA ASP A 648 61.79 -41.01 27.80
C ASP A 648 61.89 -41.74 29.14
N LYS A 649 62.74 -41.19 30.03
CA LYS A 649 62.94 -41.72 31.39
C LYS A 649 61.65 -41.80 32.21
N LYS A 650 60.62 -41.01 31.89
CA LYS A 650 59.32 -41.04 32.56
C LYS A 650 58.33 -42.04 31.93
N ARG A 651 58.67 -42.60 30.76
CA ARG A 651 57.83 -43.50 29.96
C ARG A 651 56.41 -42.95 29.73
N GLN A 652 56.32 -41.66 29.44
CA GLN A 652 55.06 -40.95 29.16
C GLN A 652 54.84 -40.74 27.66
N LYS A 653 55.89 -40.75 26.85
CA LYS A 653 55.83 -40.63 25.39
C LYS A 653 55.70 -42.00 24.71
N ARG A 654 54.78 -42.10 23.76
CA ARG A 654 54.65 -43.26 22.88
C ARG A 654 55.78 -43.24 21.84
N LEU A 655 56.33 -44.41 21.51
CA LEU A 655 57.30 -44.54 20.44
C LEU A 655 56.65 -44.19 19.10
N ALA A 656 57.18 -43.16 18.44
CA ALA A 656 56.64 -42.64 17.19
C ALA A 656 57.50 -43.09 15.99
N PHE A 657 56.86 -43.71 15.01
CA PHE A 657 57.39 -43.87 13.66
C PHE A 657 56.90 -42.69 12.82
N THR A 658 57.83 -41.82 12.40
CA THR A 658 57.52 -40.67 11.55
C THR A 658 57.99 -40.94 10.14
N VAL A 659 57.07 -40.86 9.19
CA VAL A 659 57.31 -41.07 7.77
C VAL A 659 57.56 -39.73 7.11
N ARG A 660 58.50 -39.67 6.16
CA ARG A 660 58.83 -38.47 5.40
C ARG A 660 58.49 -38.63 3.93
#